data_AF-A0A3D0FNV9-F1
#
_entry.id   AF-A0A3D0FNV9-F1
#
_cell.length_a   1.000
_cell.length_b   1.000
_cell.length_c   1.000
_cell.angle_alpha   90.00
_cell.angle_beta   90.00
_cell.angle_gamma   90.00
#
_symmetry.space_group_name_H-M   'P 1'
#
loop_
_entity.id
_entity.type
_entity.pdbx_description
1 polymer ?
#
loop_
_entity_poly.entity_id
_entity_poly.type
_entity_poly.pdbx_seq_one_letter_code
_entity_poly.pdbx_strand_id
1 'polypeptide(L)'
;YFLKVSSKIMVSTKPCSGEGYAVTSGNCTGTYFEAIDGWFNGDINSAEGSDCSREQAPASQMFDASSGDVKIYNNKEANFHVKGYDQFCIVGRDNNATESKGKYLEVYIDGVKQSMTLANTATVRTFNMSAGEHVIKVKGVGSSNNYFYAFALREADVPSVKYVKGNDTTQVVEQGHQLQPIIYSMRNTGTFELDWDGAEGTGATISVNATGDTCTLSGIITAPVGMYTYRIYASKNGQRIDYKQGKFYVATPSPQLTPADNMEQALKAGMSITPMVFDIADAAGATVTGLPDGVSYTYANGTLTISGTVGTQSSYPARYTYTVTVTPLEGYTGAPVTASGTITIIDPNAKSILYLYKTNYQSLVYSTIEGAGYGLVPQKQASAAQPTSAYASYDGIIISEDVDANNAEIINIIKTVNLPILNMSAYSYLPNRLSWGTNANNGDATNTAIKVMQPTHPIFNGLTGNSINILSEVESRGIQPADINLAGTICLATAPKRNVEGNGTAIHEVQPNLRGTGITQRYIFIGLSARSYNKINNNGKKLLLNIMSYIMGTSSASTVTLPNLQINTFSINGRNAYIDQANNRISIEFPAGTDLHALEPFIILADAQKTFVNPDNNAAVDFTNSYAVPVEYTVTDMINTRVYQVVVTAPTALRDVNDADGIWYDGITIHNDSHIMAYLYNAAGQRIAVFNSDHDMTAYPRGIYMIATANASLKIVR
;
A
#
# COMPACT_ATOMS: atom_id res chain seq x y z
N TYR A 1 10.38 -49.78 -24.68
CA TYR A 1 11.42 -48.87 -24.14
C TYR A 1 12.34 -49.69 -23.24
N PHE A 2 13.65 -49.42 -23.23
CA PHE A 2 14.58 -50.13 -22.34
C PHE A 2 14.89 -49.27 -21.11
N LEU A 3 14.67 -49.80 -19.91
CA LEU A 3 15.05 -49.15 -18.64
C LEU A 3 16.39 -49.73 -18.18
N LYS A 4 17.39 -48.86 -18.02
CA LYS A 4 18.71 -49.25 -17.58
C LYS A 4 18.83 -49.06 -16.07
N VAL A 5 19.04 -50.17 -15.38
CA VAL A 5 18.91 -50.26 -13.92
C VAL A 5 20.27 -50.19 -13.22
N SER A 6 21.30 -50.66 -13.90
CA SER A 6 22.69 -50.49 -13.52
C SER A 6 23.51 -50.48 -14.81
N SER A 7 24.83 -50.23 -14.73
CA SER A 7 25.71 -50.41 -15.89
C SER A 7 25.67 -51.82 -16.52
N LYS A 8 24.98 -52.79 -15.88
CA LYS A 8 25.07 -54.23 -16.15
C LYS A 8 23.73 -54.99 -16.26
N ILE A 9 22.56 -54.39 -16.00
CA ILE A 9 21.23 -55.02 -16.26
C ILE A 9 20.39 -54.17 -17.20
N MET A 10 19.85 -54.82 -18.23
CA MET A 10 18.85 -54.24 -19.14
C MET A 10 17.45 -54.72 -18.79
N VAL A 11 16.52 -53.77 -18.64
CA VAL A 11 15.08 -54.06 -18.62
C VAL A 11 14.47 -53.72 -19.97
N SER A 12 13.73 -54.63 -20.60
CA SER A 12 13.03 -54.41 -21.88
C SER A 12 11.53 -54.52 -21.71
N THR A 13 10.74 -53.60 -22.27
CA THR A 13 9.28 -53.77 -22.40
C THR A 13 8.85 -54.42 -23.73
N LYS A 14 9.79 -54.98 -24.50
CA LYS A 14 9.51 -55.67 -25.77
C LYS A 14 9.13 -57.15 -25.55
N PRO A 15 8.33 -57.75 -26.45
CA PRO A 15 7.90 -59.14 -26.33
C PRO A 15 9.07 -60.12 -26.22
N CYS A 16 8.87 -61.15 -25.42
CA CYS A 16 9.77 -62.27 -25.15
C CYS A 16 10.06 -63.19 -26.36
N SER A 17 9.78 -62.77 -27.59
CA SER A 17 10.11 -63.50 -28.82
C SER A 17 11.60 -63.33 -29.12
N GLY A 18 12.32 -64.43 -29.30
CA GLY A 18 13.79 -64.54 -29.33
C GLY A 18 14.57 -63.78 -30.41
N GLU A 19 14.22 -62.53 -30.71
CA GLU A 19 14.92 -61.63 -31.64
C GLU A 19 15.54 -60.43 -30.89
N GLY A 20 16.87 -60.33 -30.96
CA GLY A 20 17.68 -59.12 -30.78
C GLY A 20 17.33 -58.12 -29.67
N TYR A 21 17.93 -58.28 -28.49
CA TYR A 21 17.97 -57.22 -27.47
C TYR A 21 19.02 -56.17 -27.84
N ALA A 22 18.61 -54.93 -28.13
CA ALA A 22 19.53 -53.83 -28.39
C ALA A 22 20.00 -53.18 -27.08
N VAL A 23 21.32 -53.22 -26.82
CA VAL A 23 21.99 -52.64 -25.65
C VAL A 23 22.38 -51.19 -25.97
N THR A 24 21.91 -50.21 -25.19
CA THR A 24 22.38 -48.82 -25.27
C THR A 24 23.03 -48.36 -23.95
N SER A 25 24.10 -47.56 -24.06
CA SER A 25 24.99 -47.15 -22.97
C SER A 25 24.47 -45.94 -22.16
N GLY A 26 24.94 -45.78 -20.92
CA GLY A 26 24.55 -44.70 -19.98
C GLY A 26 24.73 -45.07 -18.50
N ASN A 27 25.12 -44.12 -17.64
CA ASN A 27 25.49 -44.31 -16.23
C ASN A 27 24.32 -44.02 -15.25
N CYS A 28 24.14 -44.82 -14.18
CA CYS A 28 23.28 -44.51 -13.01
C CYS A 28 23.81 -45.20 -11.72
N THR A 29 23.51 -44.61 -10.56
CA THR A 29 24.11 -44.89 -9.22
C THR A 29 23.09 -45.33 -8.14
N GLY A 30 22.04 -46.10 -8.46
CA GLY A 30 21.03 -46.55 -7.48
C GLY A 30 20.69 -48.05 -7.56
N THR A 31 20.26 -48.65 -6.46
CA THR A 31 19.74 -50.03 -6.38
C THR A 31 18.26 -50.13 -6.80
N TYR A 32 17.51 -49.02 -6.70
CA TYR A 32 16.09 -48.87 -7.06
C TYR A 32 15.89 -48.21 -8.44
N PHE A 33 14.85 -48.63 -9.17
CA PHE A 33 14.52 -48.15 -10.50
C PHE A 33 13.02 -48.26 -10.79
N GLU A 34 12.45 -47.24 -11.41
CA GLU A 34 11.02 -47.16 -11.72
C GLU A 34 10.85 -46.63 -13.15
N ALA A 35 9.92 -47.19 -13.91
CA ALA A 35 9.53 -46.65 -15.20
C ALA A 35 8.92 -45.25 -15.02
N ILE A 36 9.15 -44.34 -15.97
CA ILE A 36 8.57 -42.97 -15.93
C ILE A 36 7.05 -43.03 -15.84
N ASP A 37 6.46 -44.00 -16.53
CA ASP A 37 5.03 -44.19 -16.51
C ASP A 37 4.54 -44.79 -15.18
N GLY A 38 5.42 -45.35 -14.34
CA GLY A 38 5.19 -45.90 -13.00
C GLY A 38 4.62 -47.32 -12.96
N TRP A 39 4.54 -48.03 -14.09
CA TRP A 39 3.87 -49.35 -14.16
C TRP A 39 4.80 -50.53 -13.87
N PHE A 40 6.09 -50.20 -13.78
CA PHE A 40 7.16 -51.10 -13.45
C PHE A 40 8.05 -50.41 -12.44
N ASN A 41 8.37 -51.13 -11.38
CA ASN A 41 9.31 -50.73 -10.35
C ASN A 41 10.17 -51.96 -10.04
N GLY A 42 11.46 -51.78 -9.80
CA GLY A 42 12.25 -52.82 -9.19
C GLY A 42 13.36 -52.27 -8.29
N ASP A 43 13.89 -53.17 -7.49
CA ASP A 43 15.02 -52.94 -6.60
C ASP A 43 15.92 -54.17 -6.61
N ILE A 44 17.22 -53.96 -6.69
CA ILE A 44 18.23 -55.00 -6.64
C ILE A 44 19.04 -54.79 -5.35
N ASN A 45 18.72 -55.60 -4.35
CA ASN A 45 19.47 -55.62 -3.09
C ASN A 45 20.76 -56.42 -3.28
N SER A 46 21.75 -55.83 -3.94
CA SER A 46 23.09 -56.41 -4.09
C SER A 46 24.14 -55.65 -3.27
N ALA A 47 24.97 -56.42 -2.57
CA ALA A 47 26.31 -56.10 -2.06
C ALA A 47 26.44 -55.44 -0.67
N GLU A 48 27.00 -56.19 0.29
CA GLU A 48 28.16 -55.63 1.00
C GLU A 48 29.35 -55.66 0.02
N GLY A 49 30.05 -54.53 -0.14
CA GLY A 49 31.38 -54.50 -0.77
C GLY A 49 31.46 -54.43 -2.30
N SER A 50 30.64 -53.60 -2.97
CA SER A 50 30.99 -53.14 -4.33
C SER A 50 31.11 -51.62 -4.37
N ASP A 51 32.36 -51.17 -4.46
CA ASP A 51 32.75 -49.84 -4.91
C ASP A 51 32.03 -49.49 -6.23
N CYS A 52 31.11 -48.55 -6.16
CA CYS A 52 30.72 -47.75 -7.32
C CYS A 52 31.65 -46.52 -7.39
N SER A 53 32.98 -46.72 -7.40
CA SER A 53 33.95 -45.65 -7.61
C SER A 53 34.28 -45.50 -9.10
N ARG A 54 34.26 -44.24 -9.55
CA ARG A 54 34.75 -43.72 -10.83
C ARG A 54 35.94 -44.49 -11.40
N GLU A 55 35.91 -44.79 -12.70
CA GLU A 55 36.98 -44.36 -13.62
C GLU A 55 36.56 -44.46 -15.09
N GLN A 56 37.09 -43.53 -15.88
CA GLN A 56 36.82 -43.29 -17.30
C GLN A 56 37.56 -44.28 -18.20
N ALA A 57 36.92 -44.82 -19.24
CA ALA A 57 37.60 -45.30 -20.46
C ALA A 57 36.61 -45.32 -21.65
N PRO A 58 37.09 -45.16 -22.90
CA PRO A 58 36.36 -44.48 -23.97
C PRO A 58 35.41 -45.34 -24.79
N ALA A 59 34.57 -44.63 -25.56
CA ALA A 59 33.66 -45.17 -26.55
C ALA A 59 34.38 -45.97 -27.65
N SER A 60 33.67 -46.99 -28.14
CA SER A 60 34.04 -47.98 -29.16
C SER A 60 34.81 -49.20 -28.62
N GLN A 61 34.24 -50.39 -28.93
CA GLN A 61 34.63 -51.74 -28.51
C GLN A 61 34.16 -52.14 -27.11
N MET A 62 33.20 -53.07 -27.06
CA MET A 62 33.05 -54.13 -26.02
C MET A 62 31.72 -54.88 -26.23
N PHE A 63 31.68 -55.74 -27.25
CA PHE A 63 31.51 -57.15 -26.92
C PHE A 63 32.92 -57.66 -26.64
N ASP A 64 33.27 -57.83 -25.37
CA ASP A 64 34.25 -58.84 -24.99
C ASP A 64 33.86 -59.39 -23.61
N ALA A 65 33.88 -60.72 -23.53
CA ALA A 65 33.54 -61.50 -22.38
C ALA A 65 34.68 -61.42 -21.36
N SER A 66 34.69 -60.38 -20.51
CA SER A 66 35.39 -60.45 -19.23
C SER A 66 34.97 -59.35 -18.24
N SER A 67 34.14 -59.75 -17.25
CA SER A 67 33.87 -59.08 -15.95
C SER A 67 32.77 -57.99 -15.82
N GLY A 68 31.75 -58.00 -16.69
CA GLY A 68 30.58 -57.08 -16.68
C GLY A 68 29.29 -57.60 -16.03
N ASP A 69 29.36 -58.62 -15.18
CA ASP A 69 28.20 -59.42 -14.79
C ASP A 69 27.46 -58.90 -13.52
N VAL A 70 26.11 -58.81 -13.51
CA VAL A 70 25.37 -58.67 -12.23
C VAL A 70 25.19 -60.03 -11.59
N LYS A 71 25.59 -60.07 -10.31
CA LYS A 71 25.64 -61.28 -9.50
C LYS A 71 24.60 -61.17 -8.39
N ILE A 72 23.72 -62.15 -8.31
CA ILE A 72 22.84 -62.32 -7.16
C ILE A 72 23.48 -63.37 -6.25
N TYR A 73 24.05 -62.89 -5.14
CA TYR A 73 24.70 -63.72 -4.12
C TYR A 73 23.68 -64.58 -3.37
N ASN A 74 24.17 -65.57 -2.60
CA ASN A 74 23.33 -66.40 -1.75
C ASN A 74 22.38 -65.56 -0.90
N ASN A 75 21.09 -65.88 -0.92
CA ASN A 75 20.04 -65.19 -0.18
C ASN A 75 19.89 -63.69 -0.50
N LYS A 76 20.49 -63.19 -1.59
CA LYS A 76 20.20 -61.85 -2.12
C LYS A 76 19.12 -61.94 -3.19
N GLU A 77 18.40 -60.85 -3.37
CA GLU A 77 17.17 -60.81 -4.15
C GLU A 77 17.11 -59.55 -5.02
N ALA A 78 16.62 -59.73 -6.25
CA ALA A 78 16.10 -58.67 -7.09
C ALA A 78 14.58 -58.77 -7.09
N ASN A 79 13.90 -57.68 -6.73
CA ASN A 79 12.45 -57.61 -6.67
C ASN A 79 11.95 -56.69 -7.77
N PHE A 80 10.90 -57.11 -8.46
CA PHE A 80 10.26 -56.37 -9.54
C PHE A 80 8.76 -56.36 -9.29
N HIS A 81 8.20 -55.18 -9.15
CA HIS A 81 6.79 -54.95 -9.08
C HIS A 81 6.28 -54.53 -10.47
N VAL A 82 5.38 -55.32 -11.04
CA VAL A 82 4.85 -55.12 -12.40
C VAL A 82 3.32 -55.09 -12.38
N LYS A 83 2.71 -54.30 -13.28
CA LYS A 83 1.28 -54.37 -13.58
C LYS A 83 1.04 -54.19 -15.08
N GLY A 84 0.03 -54.89 -15.63
CA GLY A 84 -0.33 -54.80 -17.06
C GLY A 84 0.60 -55.59 -17.98
N TYR A 85 1.34 -56.54 -17.42
CA TYR A 85 2.22 -57.46 -18.14
C TYR A 85 1.77 -58.89 -17.83
N ASP A 86 1.73 -59.76 -18.83
CA ASP A 86 1.28 -61.15 -18.69
C ASP A 86 2.42 -62.17 -18.86
N GLN A 87 3.62 -61.67 -19.12
CA GLN A 87 4.81 -62.49 -19.25
C GLN A 87 6.04 -61.69 -18.90
N PHE A 88 7.02 -62.36 -18.30
CA PHE A 88 8.37 -61.84 -18.19
C PHE A 88 9.39 -62.88 -18.61
N CYS A 89 10.56 -62.40 -18.98
CA CYS A 89 11.72 -63.21 -19.26
C CYS A 89 12.87 -62.78 -18.39
N ILE A 90 13.65 -63.75 -17.95
CA ILE A 90 14.98 -63.49 -17.41
C ILE A 90 16.01 -64.08 -18.34
N VAL A 91 17.15 -63.40 -18.46
CA VAL A 91 18.34 -63.95 -19.07
C VAL A 91 19.37 -64.13 -17.98
N GLY A 92 19.83 -65.36 -17.79
CA GLY A 92 20.78 -65.69 -16.76
C GLY A 92 21.59 -66.92 -17.16
N ARG A 93 22.66 -67.20 -16.43
CA ARG A 93 23.35 -68.49 -16.54
C ARG A 93 23.53 -69.08 -15.17
N ASP A 94 23.51 -70.40 -15.15
CA ASP A 94 23.77 -71.20 -13.97
C ASP A 94 24.83 -72.24 -14.29
N ASN A 95 25.95 -72.22 -13.58
CA ASN A 95 27.14 -72.95 -13.96
C ASN A 95 27.07 -74.48 -13.73
N ASN A 96 25.96 -75.06 -13.25
CA ASN A 96 25.64 -76.49 -13.51
C ASN A 96 24.24 -76.94 -13.02
N ALA A 97 23.49 -77.62 -13.89
CA ALA A 97 22.09 -78.03 -13.71
C ALA A 97 21.86 -79.30 -12.84
N THR A 98 22.54 -79.46 -11.70
CA THR A 98 22.29 -80.59 -10.77
C THR A 98 22.27 -80.14 -9.29
N GLU A 99 21.24 -80.58 -8.54
CA GLU A 99 20.97 -80.17 -7.14
C GLU A 99 22.16 -80.35 -6.18
N SER A 100 23.08 -81.27 -6.47
CA SER A 100 24.18 -81.65 -5.58
C SER A 100 25.34 -80.64 -5.48
N LYS A 101 25.37 -79.56 -6.27
CA LYS A 101 26.42 -78.52 -6.20
C LYS A 101 25.94 -77.13 -5.78
N GLY A 102 24.64 -76.97 -5.47
CA GLY A 102 24.08 -75.86 -4.70
C GLY A 102 24.43 -74.46 -5.21
N LYS A 103 24.18 -74.15 -6.49
CA LYS A 103 24.30 -72.81 -7.11
C LYS A 103 23.17 -72.69 -8.13
N TYR A 104 22.23 -71.74 -7.96
CA TYR A 104 21.16 -71.48 -8.93
C TYR A 104 20.43 -70.14 -8.66
N LEU A 105 19.69 -69.65 -9.66
CA LEU A 105 18.68 -68.60 -9.51
C LEU A 105 17.31 -69.22 -9.26
N GLU A 106 16.61 -68.75 -8.24
CA GLU A 106 15.20 -69.03 -8.01
C GLU A 106 14.37 -67.83 -8.48
N VAL A 107 13.24 -68.13 -9.13
CA VAL A 107 12.25 -67.12 -9.51
C VAL A 107 10.98 -67.39 -8.74
N TYR A 108 10.41 -66.34 -8.18
CA TYR A 108 9.13 -66.37 -7.49
C TYR A 108 8.20 -65.36 -8.14
N ILE A 109 6.94 -65.74 -8.31
CA ILE A 109 5.84 -64.85 -8.65
C ILE A 109 4.92 -64.85 -7.44
N ASP A 110 4.74 -63.70 -6.80
CA ASP A 110 3.94 -63.53 -5.57
C ASP A 110 4.32 -64.52 -4.46
N GLY A 111 5.63 -64.77 -4.32
CA GLY A 111 6.16 -65.70 -3.33
C GLY A 111 6.05 -67.18 -3.70
N VAL A 112 5.43 -67.53 -4.83
CA VAL A 112 5.35 -68.90 -5.34
C VAL A 112 6.55 -69.21 -6.22
N LYS A 113 7.38 -70.18 -5.82
CA LYS A 113 8.57 -70.61 -6.58
C LYS A 113 8.16 -71.19 -7.93
N GLN A 114 8.72 -70.65 -8.99
CA GLN A 114 8.51 -71.11 -10.36
C GLN A 114 9.55 -72.17 -10.73
N SER A 115 9.12 -73.20 -11.46
CA SER A 115 10.04 -74.23 -11.96
C SER A 115 10.90 -73.70 -13.09
N MET A 116 12.22 -73.75 -12.93
CA MET A 116 13.16 -73.33 -13.95
C MET A 116 14.53 -74.01 -13.85
N THR A 117 15.25 -73.97 -14.96
CA THR A 117 16.62 -74.46 -15.13
C THR A 117 17.32 -73.54 -16.13
N LEU A 118 18.52 -73.07 -15.79
CA LEU A 118 19.38 -72.30 -16.70
C LEU A 118 20.55 -73.19 -17.12
N ALA A 119 21.05 -73.01 -18.34
CA ALA A 119 22.29 -73.65 -18.75
C ALA A 119 23.51 -72.90 -18.18
N ASN A 120 24.69 -73.51 -18.32
CA ASN A 120 25.99 -72.89 -18.03
C ASN A 120 26.37 -71.77 -19.02
N THR A 121 25.55 -71.56 -20.04
CA THR A 121 25.56 -70.42 -20.95
C THR A 121 24.32 -69.55 -20.72
N ALA A 122 24.39 -68.27 -21.10
CA ALA A 122 23.28 -67.35 -20.95
C ALA A 122 22.03 -67.87 -21.67
N THR A 123 21.00 -68.21 -20.89
CA THR A 123 19.75 -68.80 -21.37
C THR A 123 18.60 -67.86 -21.04
N VAL A 124 17.66 -67.70 -21.97
CA VAL A 124 16.41 -66.97 -21.72
C VAL A 124 15.39 -67.93 -21.12
N ARG A 125 14.75 -67.52 -20.03
CA ARG A 125 13.63 -68.25 -19.41
C ARG A 125 12.42 -67.35 -19.29
N THR A 126 11.32 -67.84 -19.83
CA THR A 126 10.06 -67.14 -19.93
C THR A 126 9.07 -67.68 -18.91
N PHE A 127 8.33 -66.78 -18.28
CA PHE A 127 7.33 -67.08 -17.25
C PHE A 127 6.05 -66.32 -17.57
N ASN A 128 4.94 -67.04 -17.56
CA ASN A 128 3.61 -66.45 -17.72
C ASN A 128 3.06 -66.01 -16.36
N MET A 129 2.27 -64.95 -16.38
CA MET A 129 1.51 -64.44 -15.23
C MET A 129 0.17 -63.88 -15.72
N SER A 130 -0.72 -63.56 -14.79
CA SER A 130 -1.91 -62.78 -15.16
C SER A 130 -1.50 -61.34 -15.47
N ALA A 131 -2.32 -60.57 -16.18
CA ALA A 131 -2.05 -59.15 -16.43
C ALA A 131 -2.19 -58.26 -15.18
N GLY A 132 -2.52 -58.86 -14.04
CA GLY A 132 -2.69 -58.19 -12.76
C GLY A 132 -1.40 -57.61 -12.19
N GLU A 133 -1.48 -57.21 -10.94
CA GLU A 133 -0.35 -56.68 -10.18
C GLU A 133 0.42 -57.84 -9.55
N HIS A 134 1.72 -57.91 -9.84
CA HIS A 134 2.57 -59.04 -9.44
C HIS A 134 3.90 -58.56 -8.87
N VAL A 135 4.37 -59.23 -7.82
CA VAL A 135 5.72 -59.10 -7.30
C VAL A 135 6.55 -60.29 -7.76
N ILE A 136 7.52 -60.02 -8.62
CA ILE A 136 8.47 -61.00 -9.13
C ILE A 136 9.76 -60.87 -8.35
N LYS A 137 10.25 -61.99 -7.83
CA LYS A 137 11.50 -62.04 -7.10
C LYS A 137 12.46 -63.00 -7.77
N VAL A 138 13.69 -62.54 -8.02
CA VAL A 138 14.79 -63.36 -8.49
C VAL A 138 15.83 -63.47 -7.36
N LYS A 139 15.97 -64.66 -6.79
CA LYS A 139 16.82 -64.92 -5.63
C LYS A 139 18.04 -65.77 -6.00
N GLY A 140 19.21 -65.41 -5.50
CA GLY A 140 20.41 -66.24 -5.60
C GLY A 140 20.42 -67.29 -4.51
N VAL A 141 20.65 -68.56 -4.86
CA VAL A 141 20.84 -69.65 -3.91
C VAL A 141 22.19 -70.31 -4.13
N GLY A 142 22.86 -70.66 -3.04
CA GLY A 142 24.16 -71.32 -3.07
C GLY A 142 25.35 -70.46 -2.71
N SER A 143 26.49 -71.07 -2.42
CA SER A 143 27.70 -70.37 -1.93
C SER A 143 28.45 -69.54 -2.98
N SER A 144 27.89 -69.30 -4.17
CA SER A 144 28.58 -68.56 -5.23
C SER A 144 27.70 -67.60 -6.03
N ASN A 145 28.35 -66.85 -6.92
CA ASN A 145 27.79 -65.77 -7.71
C ASN A 145 26.90 -66.29 -8.86
N ASN A 146 25.58 -66.10 -8.77
CA ASN A 146 24.65 -66.43 -9.85
C ASN A 146 24.47 -65.24 -10.80
N TYR A 147 24.41 -65.49 -12.10
CA TYR A 147 24.47 -64.45 -13.11
C TYR A 147 23.09 -64.06 -13.64
N PHE A 148 22.74 -62.79 -13.47
CA PHE A 148 21.48 -62.20 -13.92
C PHE A 148 21.76 -61.06 -14.92
N TYR A 149 21.43 -61.28 -16.18
CA TYR A 149 21.83 -60.42 -17.30
C TYR A 149 20.76 -59.43 -17.73
N ALA A 150 19.52 -59.91 -17.85
CA ALA A 150 18.42 -59.07 -18.35
C ALA A 150 17.08 -59.54 -17.79
N PHE A 151 16.16 -58.59 -17.75
CA PHE A 151 14.76 -58.79 -17.41
C PHE A 151 13.91 -58.19 -18.53
N ALA A 152 12.99 -58.94 -19.10
CA ALA A 152 12.10 -58.41 -20.13
C ALA A 152 10.65 -58.66 -19.73
N LEU A 153 9.76 -57.77 -20.15
CA LEU A 153 8.34 -57.81 -19.89
C LEU A 153 7.59 -57.78 -21.21
N ARG A 154 6.57 -58.62 -21.32
CA ARG A 154 5.58 -58.56 -22.39
C ARG A 154 4.35 -57.84 -21.87
N GLU A 155 4.00 -56.74 -22.53
CA GLU A 155 2.73 -56.06 -22.26
C GLU A 155 1.59 -57.04 -22.58
N ALA A 156 0.63 -57.14 -21.66
CA ALA A 156 -0.50 -58.04 -21.85
C ALA A 156 -1.40 -57.53 -23.00
N ASP A 157 -2.06 -58.39 -23.76
CA ASP A 157 -3.06 -57.95 -24.76
C ASP A 157 -4.45 -57.68 -24.13
N VAL A 158 -4.44 -57.08 -22.95
CA VAL A 158 -5.64 -56.67 -22.23
C VAL A 158 -5.41 -55.30 -21.60
N PRO A 159 -6.46 -54.45 -21.53
CA PRO A 159 -6.31 -53.15 -20.91
C PRO A 159 -6.12 -53.32 -19.40
N SER A 160 -5.28 -52.48 -18.83
CA SER A 160 -5.05 -52.39 -17.39
C SER A 160 -5.15 -50.95 -16.95
N VAL A 161 -5.50 -50.72 -15.69
CA VAL A 161 -5.65 -49.38 -15.11
C VAL A 161 -4.85 -49.23 -13.81
N LYS A 162 -4.35 -48.02 -13.59
CA LYS A 162 -3.73 -47.62 -12.32
C LYS A 162 -3.91 -46.12 -12.07
N TYR A 163 -3.59 -45.68 -10.86
CA TYR A 163 -3.44 -44.26 -10.53
C TYR A 163 -2.12 -43.70 -11.06
N VAL A 164 -2.11 -42.43 -11.40
CA VAL A 164 -0.89 -41.66 -11.61
C VAL A 164 -0.23 -41.38 -10.25
N LYS A 165 1.11 -41.42 -10.22
CA LYS A 165 1.91 -41.20 -9.00
C LYS A 165 1.63 -39.81 -8.40
N GLY A 166 1.49 -39.75 -7.09
CA GLY A 166 1.19 -38.51 -6.36
C GLY A 166 -0.30 -38.23 -6.16
N ASN A 167 -1.18 -39.09 -6.65
CA ASN A 167 -2.61 -39.00 -6.37
C ASN A 167 -2.94 -39.43 -4.94
N ASP A 168 -3.88 -38.72 -4.32
CA ASP A 168 -4.58 -39.19 -3.13
C ASP A 168 -5.91 -39.84 -3.53
N THR A 169 -5.98 -41.14 -3.34
CA THR A 169 -7.14 -41.98 -3.67
C THR A 169 -8.08 -42.15 -2.48
N THR A 170 -7.75 -41.53 -1.34
CA THR A 170 -8.54 -41.45 -0.11
C THR A 170 -8.67 -39.99 0.32
N GLN A 171 -9.76 -39.34 -0.07
CA GLN A 171 -9.97 -37.92 0.24
C GLN A 171 -11.02 -37.73 1.32
N VAL A 172 -10.94 -36.61 2.05
CA VAL A 172 -12.06 -36.05 2.80
C VAL A 172 -12.56 -34.84 2.02
N VAL A 173 -13.83 -34.83 1.63
CA VAL A 173 -14.45 -33.76 0.84
C VAL A 173 -15.67 -33.27 1.57
N GLU A 174 -15.79 -31.97 1.79
CA GLU A 174 -17.02 -31.40 2.33
C GLU A 174 -18.16 -31.53 1.32
N GLN A 175 -19.37 -31.83 1.78
CA GLN A 175 -20.53 -31.88 0.90
C GLN A 175 -20.69 -30.54 0.16
N GLY A 176 -21.02 -30.58 -1.14
CA GLY A 176 -21.11 -29.41 -2.01
C GLY A 176 -19.77 -28.87 -2.50
N HIS A 177 -18.64 -29.50 -2.15
CA HIS A 177 -17.30 -29.04 -2.54
C HIS A 177 -16.65 -29.92 -3.62
N GLN A 178 -15.63 -29.36 -4.27
CA GLN A 178 -14.92 -29.99 -5.36
C GLN A 178 -14.02 -31.14 -4.86
N LEU A 179 -14.17 -32.32 -5.46
CA LEU A 179 -13.22 -33.43 -5.32
C LEU A 179 -11.88 -33.04 -5.95
N GLN A 180 -10.77 -33.24 -5.23
CA GLN A 180 -9.46 -33.03 -5.83
C GLN A 180 -9.30 -34.04 -6.99
N PRO A 181 -8.95 -33.58 -8.20
CA PRO A 181 -8.91 -34.46 -9.37
C PRO A 181 -8.01 -35.67 -9.15
N ILE A 182 -8.53 -36.87 -9.45
CA ILE A 182 -7.77 -38.12 -9.36
C ILE A 182 -7.54 -38.67 -10.76
N ILE A 183 -6.28 -38.79 -11.16
CA ILE A 183 -5.90 -39.13 -12.54
C ILE A 183 -5.54 -40.62 -12.64
N TYR A 184 -6.18 -41.34 -13.54
CA TYR A 184 -5.87 -42.73 -13.84
C TYR A 184 -5.20 -42.83 -15.20
N SER A 185 -4.29 -43.78 -15.33
CA SER A 185 -3.67 -44.13 -16.61
C SER A 185 -4.09 -45.52 -17.04
N MET A 186 -4.32 -45.69 -18.33
CA MET A 186 -4.57 -46.96 -19.00
C MET A 186 -3.28 -47.44 -19.64
N ARG A 187 -3.11 -48.75 -19.66
CA ARG A 187 -2.15 -49.43 -20.54
C ARG A 187 -2.92 -50.34 -21.48
N ASN A 188 -2.50 -50.36 -22.74
CA ASN A 188 -3.15 -51.02 -23.88
C ASN A 188 -4.52 -50.44 -24.24
N THR A 189 -5.02 -50.83 -25.42
CA THR A 189 -6.28 -50.32 -25.96
C THR A 189 -7.49 -50.84 -25.16
N GLY A 190 -8.23 -49.92 -24.56
CA GLY A 190 -9.49 -50.17 -23.84
C GLY A 190 -10.28 -48.88 -23.64
N THR A 191 -11.30 -48.93 -22.79
CA THR A 191 -12.10 -47.76 -22.38
C THR A 191 -12.16 -47.68 -20.86
N PHE A 192 -12.22 -46.45 -20.33
CA PHE A 192 -12.46 -46.24 -18.90
C PHE A 192 -13.95 -46.29 -18.60
N GLU A 193 -14.28 -46.91 -17.48
CA GLU A 193 -15.65 -46.97 -16.96
C GLU A 193 -15.64 -46.69 -15.46
N LEU A 194 -16.48 -45.76 -15.01
CA LEU A 194 -16.65 -45.44 -13.59
C LEU A 194 -17.83 -46.23 -13.04
N ASP A 195 -17.59 -46.91 -11.94
CA ASP A 195 -18.60 -47.65 -11.18
C ASP A 195 -18.53 -47.20 -9.73
N TRP A 196 -19.66 -46.86 -9.17
CA TRP A 196 -19.78 -46.59 -7.76
C TRP A 196 -20.23 -47.87 -7.08
N ASP A 197 -19.62 -48.24 -5.94
CA ASP A 197 -19.88 -49.50 -5.25
C ASP A 197 -21.28 -49.49 -4.57
N GLY A 198 -22.34 -49.51 -5.38
CA GLY A 198 -23.74 -49.41 -4.97
C GLY A 198 -24.25 -48.00 -4.67
N ALA A 199 -23.43 -46.95 -4.86
CA ALA A 199 -23.83 -45.55 -4.60
C ALA A 199 -24.22 -44.83 -5.90
N GLU A 200 -25.40 -44.22 -5.96
CA GLU A 200 -25.79 -43.39 -7.12
C GLU A 200 -25.57 -41.89 -6.83
N GLY A 201 -25.30 -41.09 -7.87
CA GLY A 201 -25.47 -39.64 -7.82
C GLY A 201 -24.47 -38.84 -6.96
N THR A 202 -23.17 -39.18 -7.00
CA THR A 202 -22.16 -38.46 -6.18
C THR A 202 -21.77 -37.08 -6.68
N GLY A 203 -22.11 -36.74 -7.93
CA GLY A 203 -21.71 -35.49 -8.58
C GLY A 203 -20.29 -35.51 -9.17
N ALA A 204 -19.51 -36.58 -8.95
CA ALA A 204 -18.23 -36.80 -9.62
C ALA A 204 -18.38 -37.66 -10.89
N THR A 205 -17.65 -37.29 -11.94
CA THR A 205 -17.62 -37.98 -13.23
C THR A 205 -16.19 -38.17 -13.70
N ILE A 206 -15.99 -39.07 -14.67
CA ILE A 206 -14.72 -39.23 -15.35
C ILE A 206 -14.69 -38.45 -16.66
N SER A 207 -13.57 -37.80 -16.94
CA SER A 207 -13.24 -37.24 -18.24
C SER A 207 -12.03 -37.96 -18.81
N VAL A 208 -12.12 -38.46 -20.04
CA VAL A 208 -11.04 -39.18 -20.73
C VAL A 208 -10.30 -38.20 -21.63
N ASN A 209 -8.97 -38.26 -21.66
CA ASN A 209 -8.18 -37.40 -22.53
C ASN A 209 -8.28 -37.82 -24.01
N ALA A 210 -7.79 -36.96 -24.91
CA ALA A 210 -7.93 -37.18 -26.35
C ALA A 210 -7.23 -38.45 -26.87
N THR A 211 -6.15 -38.89 -26.22
CA THR A 211 -5.40 -40.10 -26.59
C THR A 211 -6.01 -41.38 -26.00
N GLY A 212 -6.94 -41.26 -25.05
CA GLY A 212 -7.58 -42.39 -24.36
C GLY A 212 -6.70 -43.06 -23.30
N ASP A 213 -5.48 -42.58 -23.08
CA ASP A 213 -4.51 -43.19 -22.17
C ASP A 213 -4.65 -42.73 -20.71
N THR A 214 -5.41 -41.66 -20.45
CA THR A 214 -5.70 -41.21 -19.08
C THR A 214 -7.14 -40.76 -18.90
N CYS A 215 -7.65 -40.89 -17.68
CA CYS A 215 -8.91 -40.29 -17.28
C CYS A 215 -8.79 -39.56 -15.95
N THR A 216 -9.59 -38.52 -15.75
CA THR A 216 -9.63 -37.72 -14.53
C THR A 216 -11.00 -37.87 -13.88
N LEU A 217 -11.04 -38.39 -12.65
CA LEU A 217 -12.22 -38.34 -11.80
C LEU A 217 -12.26 -36.97 -11.11
N SER A 218 -13.34 -36.21 -11.33
CA SER A 218 -13.53 -34.89 -10.75
C SER A 218 -15.01 -34.51 -10.69
N GLY A 219 -15.35 -33.49 -9.91
CA GLY A 219 -16.71 -32.96 -9.82
C GLY A 219 -16.99 -32.36 -8.45
N ILE A 220 -18.19 -31.78 -8.30
CA ILE A 220 -18.69 -31.26 -7.02
C ILE A 220 -19.44 -32.40 -6.32
N ILE A 221 -19.02 -32.75 -5.11
CA ILE A 221 -19.57 -33.89 -4.39
C ILE A 221 -20.88 -33.52 -3.71
N THR A 222 -22.01 -34.00 -4.23
CA THR A 222 -23.35 -33.70 -3.69
C THR A 222 -23.93 -34.84 -2.85
N ALA A 223 -23.23 -35.98 -2.77
CA ALA A 223 -23.68 -37.14 -2.01
C ALA A 223 -23.85 -36.78 -0.51
N PRO A 224 -24.74 -37.46 0.23
CA PRO A 224 -24.82 -37.34 1.69
C PRO A 224 -23.48 -37.58 2.42
N VAL A 225 -23.39 -37.16 3.68
CA VAL A 225 -22.25 -37.45 4.56
C VAL A 225 -22.06 -38.96 4.70
N GLY A 226 -20.84 -39.45 4.47
CA GLY A 226 -20.57 -40.88 4.48
C GLY A 226 -19.32 -41.29 3.72
N MET A 227 -18.99 -42.57 3.78
CA MET A 227 -17.86 -43.13 3.03
C MET A 227 -18.35 -43.67 1.69
N TYR A 228 -17.72 -43.25 0.60
CA TYR A 228 -18.03 -43.66 -0.76
C TYR A 228 -16.83 -44.39 -1.35
N THR A 229 -17.11 -45.55 -1.95
CA THR A 229 -16.13 -46.36 -2.66
C THR A 229 -16.49 -46.38 -4.14
N TYR A 230 -15.48 -46.26 -4.99
CA TYR A 230 -15.66 -46.29 -6.44
C TYR A 230 -14.57 -47.12 -7.09
N ARG A 231 -14.87 -47.64 -8.28
CA ARG A 231 -13.96 -48.41 -9.12
C ARG A 231 -13.86 -47.74 -10.47
N ILE A 232 -12.63 -47.51 -10.91
CA ILE A 232 -12.32 -47.18 -12.30
C ILE A 232 -11.92 -48.48 -12.98
N TYR A 233 -12.74 -48.94 -13.91
CA TYR A 233 -12.48 -50.12 -14.72
C TYR A 233 -11.74 -49.75 -16.00
N ALA A 234 -10.83 -50.64 -16.40
CA ALA A 234 -10.37 -50.79 -17.76
C ALA A 234 -11.22 -51.87 -18.44
N SER A 235 -11.96 -51.48 -19.48
CA SER A 235 -12.88 -52.36 -20.20
C SER A 235 -12.40 -52.57 -21.65
N LYS A 236 -12.65 -53.76 -22.21
CA LYS A 236 -12.41 -54.09 -23.64
C LYS A 236 -13.72 -54.66 -24.19
N ASN A 237 -14.23 -54.10 -25.28
CA ASN A 237 -15.48 -54.55 -25.92
C ASN A 237 -16.68 -54.68 -24.95
N GLY A 238 -16.80 -53.77 -23.98
CA GLY A 238 -17.88 -53.78 -22.98
C GLY A 238 -17.69 -54.76 -21.82
N GLN A 239 -16.61 -55.54 -21.80
CA GLN A 239 -16.26 -56.40 -20.67
C GLN A 239 -15.26 -55.70 -19.75
N ARG A 240 -15.55 -55.65 -18.44
CA ARG A 240 -14.66 -55.13 -17.39
C ARG A 240 -13.52 -56.13 -17.16
N ILE A 241 -12.25 -55.70 -17.35
CA ILE A 241 -11.07 -56.59 -17.35
C ILE A 241 -10.18 -56.37 -16.12
N ASP A 242 -9.90 -55.12 -15.77
CA ASP A 242 -9.10 -54.73 -14.61
C ASP A 242 -9.73 -53.50 -13.95
N TYR A 243 -9.44 -53.26 -12.68
CA TYR A 243 -9.92 -52.06 -12.00
C TYR A 243 -8.97 -51.56 -10.93
N LYS A 244 -9.18 -50.30 -10.56
CA LYS A 244 -8.63 -49.68 -9.35
C LYS A 244 -9.74 -49.07 -8.51
N GLN A 245 -9.68 -49.34 -7.21
CA GLN A 245 -10.70 -48.91 -6.25
C GLN A 245 -10.21 -47.72 -5.43
N GLY A 246 -10.89 -46.57 -5.53
CA GLY A 246 -10.65 -45.45 -4.64
C GLY A 246 -11.77 -45.30 -3.62
N LYS A 247 -11.56 -44.42 -2.64
CA LYS A 247 -12.61 -44.03 -1.69
C LYS A 247 -12.50 -42.55 -1.32
N PHE A 248 -13.58 -41.96 -0.85
CA PHE A 248 -13.52 -40.70 -0.14
C PHE A 248 -14.57 -40.67 0.96
N TYR A 249 -14.34 -39.84 1.95
CA TYR A 249 -15.30 -39.52 3.00
C TYR A 249 -15.91 -38.16 2.69
N VAL A 250 -17.23 -38.13 2.54
CA VAL A 250 -17.98 -36.88 2.50
C VAL A 250 -18.22 -36.42 3.92
N ALA A 251 -17.64 -35.27 4.27
CA ALA A 251 -17.81 -34.64 5.57
C ALA A 251 -18.96 -33.62 5.53
N THR A 252 -19.56 -33.36 6.70
CA THR A 252 -20.49 -32.24 6.88
C THR A 252 -19.79 -30.93 6.50
N PRO A 253 -20.42 -30.05 5.69
CA PRO A 253 -19.77 -28.82 5.23
C PRO A 253 -19.49 -27.86 6.37
N SER A 254 -18.42 -27.07 6.22
CA SER A 254 -18.06 -26.03 7.17
C SER A 254 -19.09 -24.88 7.15
N PRO A 255 -19.59 -24.42 8.31
CA PRO A 255 -20.52 -23.29 8.35
C PRO A 255 -19.86 -22.03 7.79
N GLN A 256 -20.63 -21.23 7.05
CA GLN A 256 -20.18 -19.98 6.45
C GLN A 256 -20.86 -18.80 7.12
N LEU A 257 -20.12 -17.69 7.28
CA LEU A 257 -20.61 -16.43 7.84
C LEU A 257 -20.06 -15.28 7.03
N THR A 258 -20.94 -14.56 6.32
CA THR A 258 -20.63 -13.27 5.71
C THR A 258 -20.99 -12.17 6.71
N PRO A 259 -20.01 -11.43 7.24
CA PRO A 259 -20.28 -10.38 8.23
C PRO A 259 -20.97 -9.15 7.62
N ALA A 260 -21.72 -8.42 8.44
CA ALA A 260 -22.28 -7.13 8.06
C ALA A 260 -21.16 -6.07 7.83
N ASP A 261 -21.40 -5.10 6.95
CA ASP A 261 -20.42 -4.01 6.70
C ASP A 261 -20.39 -2.94 7.80
N ASN A 262 -21.40 -2.93 8.69
CA ASN A 262 -21.63 -1.94 9.74
C ASN A 262 -21.60 -2.55 11.16
N MET A 263 -20.69 -3.49 11.40
CA MET A 263 -20.52 -4.18 12.69
C MET A 263 -20.03 -3.29 13.84
N GLU A 264 -19.66 -2.05 13.54
CA GLU A 264 -19.34 -1.04 14.54
C GLU A 264 -20.30 0.13 14.39
N GLN A 265 -21.01 0.46 15.47
CA GLN A 265 -21.91 1.61 15.51
C GLN A 265 -21.76 2.34 16.84
N ALA A 266 -21.79 3.67 16.79
CA ALA A 266 -21.88 4.50 17.97
C ALA A 266 -23.05 5.46 17.81
N LEU A 267 -23.91 5.52 18.82
CA LEU A 267 -25.14 6.29 18.76
C LEU A 267 -25.56 6.73 20.15
N LYS A 268 -26.32 7.82 20.22
CA LYS A 268 -26.90 8.30 21.48
C LYS A 268 -27.93 7.31 22.02
N ALA A 269 -28.03 7.22 23.35
CA ALA A 269 -29.11 6.49 24.00
C ALA A 269 -30.48 6.95 23.45
N GLY A 270 -31.37 5.99 23.19
CA GLY A 270 -32.69 6.22 22.60
C GLY A 270 -32.73 6.22 21.07
N MET A 271 -31.60 6.12 20.38
CA MET A 271 -31.56 6.01 18.91
C MET A 271 -31.59 4.54 18.46
N SER A 272 -32.16 4.31 17.28
CA SER A 272 -32.14 2.98 16.65
C SER A 272 -30.81 2.72 15.95
N ILE A 273 -30.30 1.50 16.08
CA ILE A 273 -29.15 1.07 15.28
C ILE A 273 -29.56 0.93 13.82
N THR A 274 -28.62 1.16 12.91
CA THR A 274 -28.78 0.71 11.53
C THR A 274 -28.76 -0.83 11.56
N PRO A 275 -29.73 -1.53 10.98
CA PRO A 275 -29.74 -2.99 11.00
C PRO A 275 -28.42 -3.58 10.48
N MET A 276 -27.90 -4.59 11.17
CA MET A 276 -26.73 -5.34 10.74
C MET A 276 -27.20 -6.69 10.21
N VAL A 277 -26.90 -6.99 8.94
CA VAL A 277 -27.38 -8.18 8.25
C VAL A 277 -26.20 -9.10 7.97
N PHE A 278 -26.30 -10.35 8.42
CA PHE A 278 -25.30 -11.39 8.24
C PHE A 278 -25.90 -12.52 7.40
N ASP A 279 -25.18 -12.95 6.37
CA ASP A 279 -25.56 -14.12 5.57
C ASP A 279 -24.83 -15.36 6.09
N ILE A 280 -25.59 -16.44 6.28
CA ILE A 280 -25.15 -17.66 6.93
C ILE A 280 -25.55 -18.85 6.05
N ALA A 281 -24.58 -19.70 5.73
CA ALA A 281 -24.80 -20.93 4.98
C ALA A 281 -24.20 -22.13 5.73
N ASP A 282 -24.62 -23.34 5.36
CA ASP A 282 -24.12 -24.60 5.93
C ASP A 282 -24.21 -24.68 7.46
N ALA A 283 -25.31 -24.15 8.02
CA ALA A 283 -25.53 -24.00 9.45
C ALA A 283 -26.93 -24.48 9.88
N ALA A 284 -27.02 -24.99 11.11
CA ALA A 284 -28.29 -25.32 11.74
C ALA A 284 -28.99 -24.07 12.34
N GLY A 285 -28.24 -23.02 12.63
CA GLY A 285 -28.75 -21.82 13.29
C GLY A 285 -27.67 -20.78 13.56
N ALA A 286 -28.05 -19.69 14.22
CA ALA A 286 -27.11 -18.69 14.71
C ALA A 286 -27.64 -17.99 15.96
N THR A 287 -26.72 -17.56 16.82
CA THR A 287 -27.02 -16.84 18.07
C THR A 287 -26.17 -15.59 18.18
N VAL A 288 -26.64 -14.60 18.94
CA VAL A 288 -25.87 -13.39 19.27
C VAL A 288 -25.86 -13.22 20.78
N THR A 289 -24.68 -12.92 21.32
CA THR A 289 -24.47 -12.59 22.74
C THR A 289 -23.83 -11.21 22.86
N GLY A 290 -23.94 -10.57 24.03
CA GLY A 290 -23.28 -9.29 24.32
C GLY A 290 -23.98 -8.05 23.73
N LEU A 291 -25.24 -8.16 23.30
CA LEU A 291 -26.04 -7.01 22.86
C LEU A 291 -26.44 -6.12 24.04
N PRO A 292 -26.51 -4.78 23.85
CA PRO A 292 -27.08 -3.88 24.85
C PRO A 292 -28.60 -4.00 24.97
N ASP A 293 -29.14 -3.52 26.08
CA ASP A 293 -30.60 -3.43 26.30
C ASP A 293 -31.29 -2.67 25.17
N GLY A 294 -32.41 -3.24 24.69
CA GLY A 294 -33.22 -2.70 23.59
C GLY A 294 -32.73 -3.06 22.18
N VAL A 295 -31.59 -3.74 22.06
CA VAL A 295 -31.12 -4.36 20.81
C VAL A 295 -31.32 -5.87 20.88
N SER A 296 -31.83 -6.45 19.80
CA SER A 296 -32.10 -7.88 19.68
C SER A 296 -31.69 -8.40 18.31
N TYR A 297 -31.81 -9.71 18.10
CA TYR A 297 -31.54 -10.33 16.82
C TYR A 297 -32.66 -11.29 16.41
N THR A 298 -32.80 -11.47 15.10
CA THR A 298 -33.65 -12.50 14.50
C THR A 298 -32.83 -13.31 13.52
N TYR A 299 -32.96 -14.63 13.54
CA TYR A 299 -32.39 -15.52 12.53
C TYR A 299 -33.51 -16.23 11.78
N ALA A 300 -33.55 -16.07 10.46
CA ALA A 300 -34.53 -16.73 9.59
C ALA A 300 -33.93 -16.98 8.21
N ASN A 301 -34.13 -18.19 7.66
CA ASN A 301 -33.77 -18.56 6.29
C ASN A 301 -32.32 -18.21 5.89
N GLY A 302 -31.35 -18.47 6.76
CA GLY A 302 -29.93 -18.19 6.48
C GLY A 302 -29.51 -16.72 6.67
N THR A 303 -30.41 -15.85 7.11
CA THR A 303 -30.08 -14.44 7.40
C THR A 303 -30.26 -14.15 8.87
N LEU A 304 -29.23 -13.59 9.51
CA LEU A 304 -29.30 -13.04 10.86
C LEU A 304 -29.32 -11.50 10.78
N THR A 305 -30.30 -10.89 11.43
CA THR A 305 -30.45 -9.43 11.49
C THR A 305 -30.40 -8.98 12.94
N ILE A 306 -29.45 -8.10 13.28
CA ILE A 306 -29.39 -7.40 14.57
C ILE A 306 -30.04 -6.02 14.37
N SER A 307 -31.04 -5.70 15.20
CA SER A 307 -31.77 -4.43 15.13
C SER A 307 -32.37 -4.05 16.49
N GLY A 308 -32.76 -2.79 16.63
CA GLY A 308 -33.41 -2.28 17.84
C GLY A 308 -32.97 -0.88 18.20
N THR A 309 -33.36 -0.44 19.39
CA THR A 309 -33.11 0.90 19.93
C THR A 309 -32.28 0.77 21.19
N VAL A 310 -31.13 1.45 21.25
CA VAL A 310 -30.24 1.34 22.42
C VAL A 310 -30.84 2.06 23.63
N GLY A 311 -30.89 1.38 24.78
CA GLY A 311 -31.40 1.94 26.03
C GLY A 311 -30.47 2.94 26.72
N THR A 312 -30.97 3.60 27.76
CA THR A 312 -30.16 4.43 28.67
C THR A 312 -29.18 3.59 29.48
N GLN A 313 -28.07 4.19 29.90
CA GLN A 313 -26.96 3.51 30.58
C GLN A 313 -26.61 4.20 31.89
N SER A 314 -26.01 3.45 32.82
CA SER A 314 -25.55 3.97 34.11
C SER A 314 -24.28 4.83 34.01
N SER A 315 -23.49 4.62 32.95
CA SER A 315 -22.29 5.39 32.63
C SER A 315 -22.11 5.51 31.13
N TYR A 316 -21.57 6.65 30.67
CA TYR A 316 -21.33 6.91 29.25
C TYR A 316 -19.85 7.29 28.99
N PRO A 317 -19.31 6.96 27.81
CA PRO A 317 -19.89 6.05 26.82
C PRO A 317 -19.87 4.60 27.32
N ALA A 318 -20.93 3.84 27.05
CA ALA A 318 -20.99 2.41 27.36
C ALA A 318 -20.64 1.62 26.10
N ARG A 319 -19.71 0.67 26.19
CA ARG A 319 -19.24 -0.13 25.05
C ARG A 319 -19.64 -1.58 25.21
N TYR A 320 -20.32 -2.11 24.20
CA TYR A 320 -20.78 -3.49 24.16
C TYR A 320 -20.07 -4.20 23.01
N THR A 321 -19.34 -5.26 23.33
CA THR A 321 -18.84 -6.21 22.33
C THR A 321 -19.87 -7.32 22.20
N TYR A 322 -20.41 -7.49 21.00
CA TYR A 322 -21.31 -8.58 20.70
C TYR A 322 -20.61 -9.62 19.83
N THR A 323 -21.02 -10.88 19.97
CA THR A 323 -20.48 -12.00 19.19
C THR A 323 -21.62 -12.77 18.55
N VAL A 324 -21.56 -12.89 17.23
CA VAL A 324 -22.40 -13.79 16.42
C VAL A 324 -21.71 -15.15 16.39
N THR A 325 -22.43 -16.20 16.77
CA THR A 325 -21.95 -17.59 16.74
C THR A 325 -22.86 -18.42 15.85
N VAL A 326 -22.29 -18.94 14.77
CA VAL A 326 -22.99 -19.86 13.85
C VAL A 326 -23.04 -21.23 14.49
N THR A 327 -24.23 -21.82 14.54
CA THR A 327 -24.44 -23.19 15.00
C THR A 327 -24.19 -24.14 13.83
N PRO A 328 -23.12 -24.96 13.87
CA PRO A 328 -22.82 -25.86 12.77
C PRO A 328 -23.92 -26.91 12.53
N LEU A 329 -23.97 -27.49 11.33
CA LEU A 329 -24.80 -28.66 11.06
C LEU A 329 -24.34 -29.87 11.90
N GLU A 330 -25.27 -30.78 12.18
CA GLU A 330 -24.97 -32.02 12.90
C GLU A 330 -23.87 -32.83 12.16
N GLY A 331 -22.92 -33.36 12.92
CA GLY A 331 -21.77 -34.10 12.37
C GLY A 331 -20.57 -33.23 11.97
N TYR A 332 -20.69 -31.90 11.99
CA TYR A 332 -19.51 -31.03 11.86
C TYR A 332 -18.60 -31.17 13.09
N THR A 333 -17.30 -31.34 12.87
CA THR A 333 -16.31 -31.61 13.94
C THR A 333 -15.32 -30.47 14.16
N GLY A 334 -15.38 -29.40 13.37
CA GLY A 334 -14.56 -28.21 13.53
C GLY A 334 -15.10 -27.23 14.58
N ALA A 335 -14.39 -26.13 14.79
CA ALA A 335 -14.84 -25.07 15.68
C ALA A 335 -16.00 -24.27 15.04
N PRO A 336 -16.96 -23.76 15.83
CA PRO A 336 -17.98 -22.85 15.33
C PRO A 336 -17.37 -21.59 14.71
N VAL A 337 -17.99 -21.09 13.64
CA VAL A 337 -17.60 -19.81 13.02
C VAL A 337 -18.24 -18.66 13.78
N THR A 338 -17.43 -17.63 14.08
CA THR A 338 -17.88 -16.47 14.85
C THR A 338 -17.44 -15.15 14.22
N ALA A 339 -18.24 -14.10 14.37
CA ALA A 339 -17.86 -12.71 14.10
C ALA A 339 -18.18 -11.84 15.33
N SER A 340 -17.36 -10.83 15.58
CA SER A 340 -17.59 -9.88 16.67
C SER A 340 -17.66 -8.45 16.16
N GLY A 341 -18.49 -7.64 16.80
CA GLY A 341 -18.62 -6.22 16.53
C GLY A 341 -18.84 -5.43 17.81
N THR A 342 -19.02 -4.12 17.68
CA THR A 342 -19.22 -3.24 18.84
C THR A 342 -20.38 -2.27 18.67
N ILE A 343 -21.14 -2.09 19.74
CA ILE A 343 -22.13 -1.02 19.86
C ILE A 343 -21.71 -0.11 21.00
N THR A 344 -21.47 1.16 20.69
CA THR A 344 -21.14 2.19 21.68
C THR A 344 -22.34 3.10 21.92
N ILE A 345 -22.81 3.15 23.16
CA ILE A 345 -23.91 4.02 23.57
C ILE A 345 -23.35 5.29 24.17
N ILE A 346 -23.72 6.41 23.57
CA ILE A 346 -23.28 7.76 23.91
C ILE A 346 -24.34 8.43 24.79
N ASP A 347 -23.89 9.33 25.68
CA ASP A 347 -24.79 10.15 26.51
C ASP A 347 -25.82 10.87 25.61
N PRO A 348 -27.13 10.75 25.88
CA PRO A 348 -28.17 11.40 25.08
C PRO A 348 -28.03 12.93 25.05
N ASN A 349 -27.41 13.53 26.07
CA ASN A 349 -27.21 14.98 26.20
C ASN A 349 -25.88 15.47 25.62
N ALA A 350 -24.96 14.57 25.26
CA ALA A 350 -23.67 14.95 24.67
C ALA A 350 -23.86 15.60 23.30
N LYS A 351 -22.92 16.45 22.88
CA LYS A 351 -22.84 16.91 21.50
C LYS A 351 -22.39 15.74 20.60
N SER A 352 -23.20 15.39 19.61
CA SER A 352 -22.92 14.29 18.67
C SER A 352 -21.91 14.75 17.64
N ILE A 353 -20.73 14.15 17.59
CA ILE A 353 -19.67 14.55 16.68
C ILE A 353 -19.35 13.38 15.76
N LEU A 354 -19.59 13.56 14.45
CA LEU A 354 -19.14 12.59 13.46
C LEU A 354 -17.60 12.62 13.39
N TYR A 355 -16.95 11.48 13.64
CA TYR A 355 -15.52 11.32 13.51
C TYR A 355 -15.21 10.48 12.27
N LEU A 356 -14.86 11.14 11.17
CA LEU A 356 -14.53 10.47 9.91
C LEU A 356 -13.09 9.97 9.92
N TYR A 357 -12.91 8.69 9.61
CA TYR A 357 -11.60 8.03 9.59
C TYR A 357 -11.48 7.04 8.41
N LYS A 358 -10.28 6.52 8.16
CA LYS A 358 -10.07 5.49 7.14
C LYS A 358 -9.81 4.12 7.74
N THR A 359 -8.79 4.02 8.59
CA THR A 359 -8.28 2.72 9.06
C THR A 359 -8.58 2.48 10.53
N ASN A 360 -8.16 3.39 11.41
CA ASN A 360 -8.38 3.25 12.85
C ASN A 360 -8.54 4.64 13.50
N TYR A 361 -9.63 4.82 14.23
CA TYR A 361 -9.91 6.06 14.96
C TYR A 361 -9.38 6.05 16.40
N GLN A 362 -9.11 4.87 16.97
CA GLN A 362 -8.75 4.72 18.38
C GLN A 362 -7.38 5.36 18.62
N SER A 363 -7.39 6.49 19.33
CA SER A 363 -6.21 7.29 19.58
C SER A 363 -6.34 8.15 20.83
N LEU A 364 -5.23 8.72 21.29
CA LEU A 364 -5.24 9.69 22.39
C LEU A 364 -5.98 10.98 22.02
N VAL A 365 -5.99 11.39 20.74
CA VAL A 365 -6.84 12.49 20.24
C VAL A 365 -8.32 12.15 20.44
N TYR A 366 -8.76 11.00 19.94
CA TYR A 366 -10.15 10.54 20.06
C TYR A 366 -10.59 10.47 21.53
N SER A 367 -9.81 9.76 22.37
CA SER A 367 -10.15 9.60 23.79
C SER A 367 -10.06 10.90 24.60
N THR A 368 -9.19 11.85 24.21
CA THR A 368 -9.14 13.18 24.85
C THR A 368 -10.43 13.95 24.58
N ILE A 369 -10.93 13.93 23.34
CA ILE A 369 -12.15 14.65 22.96
C ILE A 369 -13.38 13.95 23.56
N GLU A 370 -13.44 12.62 23.48
CA GLU A 370 -14.53 11.85 24.10
C GLU A 370 -14.57 12.04 25.61
N GLY A 371 -13.41 12.00 26.29
CA GLY A 371 -13.30 12.23 27.73
C GLY A 371 -13.69 13.64 28.19
N ALA A 372 -13.79 14.61 27.27
CA ALA A 372 -14.32 15.95 27.55
C ALA A 372 -15.86 16.03 27.42
N GLY A 373 -16.54 14.90 27.20
CA GLY A 373 -18.00 14.82 27.13
C GLY A 373 -18.59 14.99 25.73
N TYR A 374 -17.76 14.96 24.68
CA TYR A 374 -18.25 14.93 23.30
C TYR A 374 -18.62 13.51 22.90
N GLY A 375 -19.80 13.35 22.32
CA GLY A 375 -20.32 12.08 21.83
C GLY A 375 -19.76 11.74 20.47
N LEU A 376 -18.58 11.11 20.43
CA LEU A 376 -17.91 10.78 19.18
C LEU A 376 -18.56 9.58 18.48
N VAL A 377 -18.97 9.76 17.24
CA VAL A 377 -19.52 8.72 16.37
C VAL A 377 -18.48 8.40 15.28
N PRO A 378 -17.65 7.36 15.45
CA PRO A 378 -16.65 7.01 14.45
C PRO A 378 -17.34 6.38 13.24
N GLN A 379 -17.06 6.92 12.06
CA GLN A 379 -17.55 6.38 10.79
C GLN A 379 -16.42 6.33 9.78
N LYS A 380 -16.27 5.19 9.09
CA LYS A 380 -15.35 5.12 7.95
C LYS A 380 -15.85 6.06 6.87
N GLN A 381 -14.93 6.82 6.29
CA GLN A 381 -15.23 7.66 5.14
C GLN A 381 -15.89 6.85 4.03
N ALA A 382 -16.93 7.42 3.40
CA ALA A 382 -17.51 6.90 2.18
C ALA A 382 -16.60 7.24 0.99
N SER A 383 -16.60 6.39 -0.03
CA SER A 383 -15.89 6.65 -1.28
C SER A 383 -16.56 7.76 -2.11
N ALA A 384 -17.88 7.88 -2.00
CA ALA A 384 -18.70 8.85 -2.73
C ALA A 384 -19.28 9.92 -1.80
N ALA A 385 -19.57 11.09 -2.38
CA ALA A 385 -20.23 12.18 -1.67
C ALA A 385 -21.62 11.76 -1.16
N GLN A 386 -21.89 11.99 0.13
CA GLN A 386 -23.19 11.76 0.74
C GLN A 386 -24.07 13.03 0.70
N PRO A 387 -25.41 12.89 0.62
CA PRO A 387 -26.31 14.04 0.71
C PRO A 387 -26.16 14.76 2.05
N THR A 388 -26.42 16.07 2.09
CA THR A 388 -26.29 16.87 3.33
C THR A 388 -27.19 16.37 4.47
N SER A 389 -28.33 15.73 4.14
CA SER A 389 -29.23 15.10 5.11
C SER A 389 -28.59 13.96 5.91
N ALA A 390 -27.54 13.31 5.38
CA ALA A 390 -26.80 12.26 6.09
C ALA A 390 -26.11 12.79 7.36
N TYR A 391 -25.88 14.11 7.45
CA TYR A 391 -25.18 14.73 8.57
C TYR A 391 -26.10 15.48 9.53
N ALA A 392 -27.40 15.52 9.27
CA ALA A 392 -28.35 16.37 9.99
C ALA A 392 -28.50 16.01 11.48
N SER A 393 -28.13 14.79 11.89
CA SER A 393 -28.17 14.31 13.27
C SER A 393 -26.92 14.67 14.09
N TYR A 394 -25.87 15.22 13.47
CA TYR A 394 -24.62 15.58 14.14
C TYR A 394 -24.60 17.07 14.51
N ASP A 395 -23.97 17.37 15.64
CA ASP A 395 -23.69 18.72 16.10
C ASP A 395 -22.37 19.28 15.53
N GLY A 396 -21.47 18.41 15.05
CA GLY A 396 -20.16 18.79 14.49
C GLY A 396 -19.46 17.62 13.80
N ILE A 397 -18.37 17.92 13.09
CA ILE A 397 -17.60 16.92 12.33
C ILE A 397 -16.10 17.07 12.63
N ILE A 398 -15.44 15.95 12.90
CA ILE A 398 -13.99 15.80 12.94
C ILE A 398 -13.57 14.96 11.74
N ILE A 399 -12.59 15.45 10.99
CA ILE A 399 -11.96 14.72 9.88
C ILE A 399 -10.55 14.32 10.33
N SER A 400 -10.33 13.01 10.47
CA SER A 400 -9.03 12.43 10.78
C SER A 400 -8.03 12.65 9.63
N GLU A 401 -6.74 12.68 9.92
CA GLU A 401 -5.68 12.87 8.90
C GLU A 401 -5.55 11.67 7.97
N ASP A 402 -5.86 10.45 8.44
CA ASP A 402 -5.70 9.19 7.72
C ASP A 402 -6.71 8.97 6.57
N VAL A 403 -7.66 9.89 6.40
CA VAL A 403 -8.63 9.91 5.31
C VAL A 403 -7.97 9.93 3.92
N ASP A 404 -8.69 9.45 2.91
CA ASP A 404 -8.17 9.41 1.55
C ASP A 404 -7.98 10.82 0.99
N ALA A 405 -6.94 11.00 0.20
CA ALA A 405 -6.66 12.27 -0.44
C ALA A 405 -7.72 12.61 -1.48
N ASN A 406 -8.18 13.87 -1.47
CA ASN A 406 -9.26 14.37 -2.30
C ASN A 406 -10.55 13.52 -2.21
N ASN A 407 -10.87 12.97 -1.04
CA ASN A 407 -12.07 12.17 -0.84
C ASN A 407 -13.35 13.00 -1.12
N ALA A 408 -14.27 12.45 -1.90
CA ALA A 408 -15.46 13.15 -2.37
C ALA A 408 -16.46 13.50 -1.26
N GLU A 409 -16.60 12.65 -0.24
CA GLU A 409 -17.43 12.91 0.94
C GLU A 409 -16.92 14.13 1.70
N ILE A 410 -15.63 14.15 1.99
CA ILE A 410 -14.99 15.22 2.76
C ILE A 410 -15.05 16.55 2.02
N ILE A 411 -14.74 16.57 0.72
CA ILE A 411 -14.85 17.78 -0.10
C ILE A 411 -16.29 18.31 -0.10
N ASN A 412 -17.30 17.43 -0.18
CA ASN A 412 -18.69 17.83 -0.10
C ASN A 412 -19.04 18.43 1.28
N ILE A 413 -18.64 17.75 2.37
CA ILE A 413 -18.85 18.22 3.74
C ILE A 413 -18.33 19.64 3.92
N ILE A 414 -17.08 19.90 3.54
CA ILE A 414 -16.47 21.20 3.82
C ILE A 414 -17.18 22.33 3.03
N LYS A 415 -17.69 22.04 1.82
CA LYS A 415 -18.34 23.01 0.92
C LYS A 415 -19.83 23.25 1.16
N THR A 416 -20.56 22.25 1.66
CA THR A 416 -22.03 22.28 1.67
C THR A 416 -22.65 22.07 3.04
N VAL A 417 -21.91 21.51 4.00
CA VAL A 417 -22.46 21.19 5.33
C VAL A 417 -22.23 22.34 6.29
N ASN A 418 -23.32 22.92 6.79
CA ASN A 418 -23.32 23.99 7.77
C ASN A 418 -23.19 23.45 9.20
N LEU A 419 -22.11 22.71 9.47
CA LEU A 419 -21.71 22.25 10.82
C LEU A 419 -20.32 22.77 11.18
N PRO A 420 -20.00 22.88 12.49
CA PRO A 420 -18.63 23.05 12.96
C PRO A 420 -17.71 21.94 12.47
N ILE A 421 -16.53 22.29 11.97
CA ILE A 421 -15.56 21.32 11.46
C ILE A 421 -14.19 21.52 12.10
N LEU A 422 -13.63 20.41 12.60
CA LEU A 422 -12.19 20.26 12.83
C LEU A 422 -11.62 19.32 11.77
N ASN A 423 -10.77 19.84 10.88
CA ASN A 423 -10.08 19.02 9.89
C ASN A 423 -8.61 18.86 10.25
N MET A 424 -8.18 17.62 10.39
CA MET A 424 -6.76 17.28 10.63
C MET A 424 -6.06 16.81 9.35
N SER A 425 -6.81 16.61 8.26
CA SER A 425 -6.28 16.18 6.96
C SER A 425 -6.01 17.35 6.03
N ALA A 426 -4.75 17.56 5.71
CA ALA A 426 -4.38 18.46 4.61
C ALA A 426 -4.55 17.82 3.22
N TYR A 427 -4.74 16.50 3.15
CA TYR A 427 -4.98 15.76 1.91
C TYR A 427 -6.39 15.95 1.34
N SER A 428 -7.35 16.29 2.20
CA SER A 428 -8.74 16.56 1.83
C SER A 428 -9.17 17.91 2.41
N TYR A 429 -8.92 18.96 1.63
CA TYR A 429 -9.18 20.37 1.95
C TYR A 429 -10.03 21.05 0.84
N LEU A 430 -10.30 22.36 0.96
CA LEU A 430 -11.05 23.17 -0.02
C LEU A 430 -10.22 23.64 -1.22
N PRO A 431 -10.70 23.49 -2.48
CA PRO A 431 -11.60 22.46 -3.00
C PRO A 431 -10.90 21.12 -3.25
N ASN A 432 -9.58 21.08 -3.06
CA ASN A 432 -8.67 19.96 -3.26
C ASN A 432 -7.67 19.94 -2.09
N ARG A 433 -6.72 19.01 -2.12
CA ARG A 433 -5.55 18.97 -1.24
C ARG A 433 -4.77 20.29 -1.14
N LEU A 434 -4.30 20.63 0.07
CA LEU A 434 -3.39 21.77 0.30
C LEU A 434 -2.03 21.54 -0.36
N SER A 435 -1.43 22.62 -0.88
CA SER A 435 -0.06 22.59 -1.41
C SER A 435 0.95 22.50 -0.25
N TRP A 436 1.90 21.59 -0.39
CA TRP A 436 2.96 21.31 0.59
C TRP A 436 4.36 21.66 0.07
N GLY A 437 4.43 22.37 -1.06
CA GLY A 437 5.67 22.52 -1.82
C GLY A 437 6.06 21.22 -2.55
N THR A 438 7.33 21.10 -2.94
CA THR A 438 7.84 20.03 -3.82
C THR A 438 7.90 18.64 -3.18
N ASN A 439 7.72 18.52 -1.85
CA ASN A 439 7.89 17.27 -1.13
C ASN A 439 6.59 16.80 -0.43
N ALA A 440 6.27 15.52 -0.57
CA ALA A 440 5.26 14.90 0.27
C ALA A 440 5.80 14.84 1.72
N ASN A 441 4.98 15.27 2.70
CA ASN A 441 5.30 15.37 4.14
C ASN A 441 6.07 16.64 4.54
N ASN A 442 5.35 17.73 4.71
CA ASN A 442 5.92 19.06 4.92
C ASN A 442 6.39 19.35 6.37
N GLY A 443 6.19 18.44 7.33
CA GLY A 443 6.59 18.65 8.72
C GLY A 443 8.07 18.35 8.97
N ASP A 444 8.80 19.30 9.56
CA ASP A 444 10.18 19.09 10.02
C ASP A 444 10.26 17.82 10.89
N ALA A 445 11.29 17.01 10.67
CA ALA A 445 11.52 15.76 11.36
C ALA A 445 11.77 15.92 12.86
N THR A 446 11.94 17.16 13.38
CA THR A 446 12.14 17.51 14.78
C THR A 446 10.94 18.23 15.41
N ASN A 447 9.86 18.42 14.64
CA ASN A 447 8.80 19.34 15.03
C ASN A 447 7.90 18.79 16.14
N THR A 448 7.86 19.50 17.26
CA THR A 448 6.93 19.26 18.38
C THR A 448 6.10 20.49 18.74
N ALA A 449 6.46 21.66 18.20
CA ALA A 449 5.94 22.94 18.65
C ALA A 449 5.34 23.78 17.52
N ILE A 450 4.31 24.54 17.86
CA ILE A 450 3.73 25.56 17.00
C ILE A 450 4.22 26.94 17.43
N LYS A 451 4.34 27.89 16.50
CA LYS A 451 4.55 29.30 16.77
C LYS A 451 3.24 30.06 16.61
N VAL A 452 2.78 30.70 17.68
CA VAL A 452 1.49 31.38 17.74
C VAL A 452 1.55 32.69 16.94
N MET A 453 0.58 32.88 16.04
CA MET A 453 0.41 34.13 15.28
C MET A 453 -0.74 34.99 15.82
N GLN A 454 -1.76 34.36 16.44
CA GLN A 454 -2.93 35.05 17.01
C GLN A 454 -3.08 34.76 18.51
N PRO A 455 -2.25 35.34 19.40
CA PRO A 455 -2.20 34.96 20.82
C PRO A 455 -3.49 35.23 21.60
N THR A 456 -4.35 36.14 21.11
CA THR A 456 -5.64 36.46 21.72
C THR A 456 -6.78 35.53 21.24
N HIS A 457 -6.52 34.64 20.29
CA HIS A 457 -7.53 33.72 19.79
C HIS A 457 -7.96 32.73 20.91
N PRO A 458 -9.26 32.45 21.11
CA PRO A 458 -9.74 31.59 22.20
C PRO A 458 -9.10 30.20 22.26
N ILE A 459 -8.65 29.67 21.12
CA ILE A 459 -7.99 28.35 21.07
C ILE A 459 -6.68 28.29 21.87
N PHE A 460 -6.04 29.44 22.11
CA PHE A 460 -4.82 29.54 22.90
C PHE A 460 -5.07 29.88 24.37
N ASN A 461 -6.34 29.93 24.82
CA ASN A 461 -6.65 30.27 26.21
C ASN A 461 -5.97 29.31 27.19
N GLY A 462 -5.21 29.89 28.13
CA GLY A 462 -4.43 29.15 29.12
C GLY A 462 -3.26 28.34 28.55
N LEU A 463 -2.81 28.64 27.33
CA LEU A 463 -1.52 28.22 26.79
C LEU A 463 -0.61 29.46 26.77
N THR A 464 0.62 29.33 27.29
CA THR A 464 1.54 30.47 27.48
C THR A 464 2.76 30.36 26.57
N GLY A 465 3.21 31.50 26.03
CA GLY A 465 4.41 31.62 25.21
C GLY A 465 4.13 31.71 23.70
N ASN A 466 5.11 32.25 22.96
CA ASN A 466 5.01 32.41 21.51
C ASN A 466 5.29 31.11 20.74
N SER A 467 5.98 30.15 21.38
CA SER A 467 6.18 28.80 20.88
C SER A 467 5.62 27.81 21.90
N ILE A 468 4.68 26.96 21.47
CA ILE A 468 3.98 26.02 22.33
C ILE A 468 4.30 24.61 21.85
N ASN A 469 4.99 23.83 22.69
CA ASN A 469 5.17 22.41 22.45
C ASN A 469 3.84 21.68 22.67
N ILE A 470 3.34 20.99 21.65
CA ILE A 470 2.06 20.24 21.66
C ILE A 470 2.24 18.72 21.57
N LEU A 471 3.46 18.24 21.30
CA LEU A 471 3.79 16.81 21.25
C LEU A 471 4.73 16.42 22.41
N SER A 472 4.63 15.20 22.91
CA SER A 472 5.50 14.68 23.98
C SER A 472 6.89 14.32 23.47
N GLU A 473 7.00 14.02 22.19
CA GLU A 473 8.23 13.63 21.51
C GLU A 473 8.11 13.91 20.02
N VAL A 474 9.26 13.88 19.35
CA VAL A 474 9.39 14.10 17.92
C VAL A 474 8.74 12.93 17.15
N GLU A 475 8.01 13.27 16.08
CA GLU A 475 7.57 12.30 15.10
C GLU A 475 8.08 12.67 13.72
N SER A 476 8.40 11.64 12.93
CA SER A 476 8.81 11.79 11.55
C SER A 476 7.78 12.54 10.69
N ARG A 477 6.56 12.75 11.19
CA ARG A 477 5.48 13.53 10.57
C ARG A 477 4.66 14.28 11.64
N GLY A 478 5.30 14.77 12.70
CA GLY A 478 4.69 15.41 13.88
C GLY A 478 3.51 16.34 13.58
N ILE A 479 3.86 17.58 13.25
CA ILE A 479 2.98 18.65 12.78
C ILE A 479 3.29 18.87 11.31
N GLN A 480 2.27 18.95 10.47
CA GLN A 480 2.34 19.07 9.02
C GLN A 480 1.81 20.44 8.57
N PRO A 481 2.61 21.51 8.72
CA PRO A 481 2.22 22.83 8.24
C PRO A 481 2.05 22.82 6.72
N ALA A 482 1.19 23.69 6.19
CA ALA A 482 0.91 23.80 4.76
C ALA A 482 1.02 25.25 4.28
N ASP A 483 1.31 25.41 2.99
CA ASP A 483 1.23 26.71 2.33
C ASP A 483 -0.23 26.91 1.89
N ILE A 484 -0.91 27.89 2.49
CA ILE A 484 -2.33 28.11 2.27
C ILE A 484 -2.53 29.29 1.35
N ASN A 485 -3.18 29.05 0.22
CA ASN A 485 -3.55 30.08 -0.75
C ASN A 485 -5.08 30.27 -0.78
N LEU A 486 -5.63 30.79 0.32
CA LEU A 486 -7.06 31.08 0.47
C LEU A 486 -7.21 32.44 1.17
N ALA A 487 -7.08 33.53 0.43
CA ALA A 487 -7.18 34.88 0.96
C ALA A 487 -8.52 35.13 1.71
N GLY A 488 -8.47 35.93 2.77
CA GLY A 488 -9.60 36.22 3.66
C GLY A 488 -9.76 35.25 4.84
N THR A 489 -8.85 34.29 4.98
CA THR A 489 -8.76 33.36 6.13
C THR A 489 -7.67 33.77 7.11
N ILE A 490 -7.55 33.06 8.23
CA ILE A 490 -6.67 33.47 9.33
C ILE A 490 -5.61 32.40 9.60
N CYS A 491 -4.33 32.79 9.56
CA CYS A 491 -3.24 31.99 10.10
C CYS A 491 -3.21 32.13 11.63
N LEU A 492 -3.51 31.06 12.35
CA LEU A 492 -3.55 31.06 13.82
C LEU A 492 -2.21 30.68 14.44
N ALA A 493 -1.51 29.73 13.81
CA ALA A 493 -0.16 29.33 14.19
C ALA A 493 0.61 28.74 13.01
N THR A 494 1.93 28.84 13.08
CA THR A 494 2.87 28.32 12.09
C THR A 494 3.73 27.21 12.67
N ALA A 495 4.38 26.43 11.81
CA ALA A 495 5.44 25.53 12.23
C ALA A 495 6.50 25.34 11.11
N PRO A 496 7.72 24.88 11.45
CA PRO A 496 8.80 24.71 10.48
C PRO A 496 8.47 23.68 9.38
N LYS A 497 8.85 24.01 8.14
CA LYS A 497 8.73 23.09 6.99
C LYS A 497 9.93 22.16 6.89
N ARG A 498 9.72 20.95 6.39
CA ARG A 498 10.79 19.98 6.11
C ARG A 498 11.56 20.36 4.86
N ASN A 499 12.89 20.35 4.93
CA ASN A 499 13.79 20.47 3.78
C ASN A 499 13.54 21.73 2.93
N VAL A 500 12.92 22.76 3.51
CA VAL A 500 12.65 24.06 2.90
C VAL A 500 12.89 25.10 3.98
N GLU A 501 13.56 26.19 3.62
CA GLU A 501 13.76 27.31 4.54
C GLU A 501 12.40 28.00 4.82
N GLY A 502 12.08 28.20 6.10
CA GLY A 502 10.89 28.93 6.54
C GLY A 502 9.76 28.08 7.14
N ASN A 503 8.70 28.78 7.55
CA ASN A 503 7.54 28.20 8.21
C ASN A 503 6.37 28.01 7.24
N GLY A 504 5.44 27.12 7.56
CA GLY A 504 4.12 27.03 6.94
C GLY A 504 3.01 27.19 7.97
N THR A 505 1.76 27.28 7.52
CA THR A 505 0.61 27.39 8.42
C THR A 505 0.28 26.03 9.04
N ALA A 506 0.37 25.93 10.37
CA ALA A 506 0.06 24.73 11.12
C ALA A 506 -1.40 24.69 11.58
N ILE A 507 -1.96 25.87 11.94
CA ILE A 507 -3.35 26.02 12.35
C ILE A 507 -3.96 27.18 11.59
N HIS A 508 -5.13 26.92 11.02
CA HIS A 508 -5.81 27.83 10.11
C HIS A 508 -7.30 27.86 10.42
N GLU A 509 -7.89 29.05 10.43
CA GLU A 509 -9.34 29.21 10.48
C GLU A 509 -9.86 29.72 9.14
N VAL A 510 -10.79 28.96 8.57
CA VAL A 510 -11.49 29.34 7.35
C VAL A 510 -12.75 30.10 7.71
N GLN A 511 -12.91 31.29 7.14
CA GLN A 511 -14.11 32.08 7.35
C GLN A 511 -15.33 31.40 6.70
N PRO A 512 -16.51 31.37 7.34
CA PRO A 512 -17.68 30.64 6.85
C PRO A 512 -18.11 31.03 5.41
N ASN A 513 -18.02 32.31 5.07
CA ASN A 513 -18.34 32.83 3.73
C ASN A 513 -17.42 32.31 2.62
N LEU A 514 -16.23 31.80 2.96
CA LEU A 514 -15.29 31.21 2.00
C LEU A 514 -15.51 29.70 1.78
N ARG A 515 -16.38 29.06 2.58
CA ARG A 515 -16.70 27.64 2.45
C ARG A 515 -17.80 27.38 1.43
N GLY A 516 -18.81 28.25 1.39
CA GLY A 516 -19.97 28.11 0.52
C GLY A 516 -21.16 28.95 0.98
N THR A 517 -22.14 29.14 0.09
CA THR A 517 -23.36 29.90 0.37
C THR A 517 -24.16 29.25 1.51
N GLY A 518 -24.62 30.05 2.47
CA GLY A 518 -25.43 29.58 3.60
C GLY A 518 -24.62 28.93 4.74
N ILE A 519 -23.29 28.85 4.62
CA ILE A 519 -22.43 28.36 5.69
C ILE A 519 -22.11 29.50 6.66
N THR A 520 -22.40 29.24 7.94
CA THR A 520 -22.20 30.16 9.08
C THR A 520 -21.35 29.54 10.19
N GLN A 521 -21.19 28.21 10.18
CA GLN A 521 -20.45 27.49 11.20
C GLN A 521 -18.92 27.51 10.97
N ARG A 522 -18.19 27.47 12.09
CA ARG A 522 -16.72 27.57 12.14
C ARG A 522 -16.01 26.38 11.51
N TYR A 523 -14.84 26.63 10.94
CA TYR A 523 -13.99 25.59 10.37
C TYR A 523 -12.52 25.85 10.73
N ILE A 524 -11.94 24.95 11.52
CA ILE A 524 -10.51 24.94 11.84
C ILE A 524 -9.83 23.78 11.14
N PHE A 525 -8.72 24.09 10.47
CA PHE A 525 -7.74 23.11 10.02
C PHE A 525 -6.54 23.12 10.97
N ILE A 526 -6.09 21.93 11.39
CA ILE A 526 -4.81 21.73 12.07
C ILE A 526 -4.03 20.63 11.36
N GLY A 527 -2.84 20.94 10.87
CA GLY A 527 -1.97 19.95 10.24
C GLY A 527 -1.34 19.03 11.28
N LEU A 528 -2.10 18.06 11.80
CA LEU A 528 -1.63 17.08 12.79
C LEU A 528 -1.69 15.68 12.19
N SER A 529 -0.54 15.03 12.02
CA SER A 529 -0.53 13.67 11.46
C SER A 529 -1.17 12.67 12.42
N ALA A 530 -1.87 11.67 11.86
CA ALA A 530 -2.40 10.54 12.60
C ALA A 530 -1.32 9.77 13.37
N ARG A 531 -0.05 9.80 12.92
CA ARG A 531 1.10 9.22 13.64
C ARG A 531 1.36 9.89 14.99
N SER A 532 0.97 11.15 15.11
CA SER A 532 1.18 11.97 16.30
C SER A 532 -0.01 11.94 17.26
N TYR A 533 -1.13 11.32 16.88
CA TYR A 533 -2.34 11.35 17.70
C TYR A 533 -2.13 10.77 19.09
N ASN A 534 -1.29 9.74 19.23
CA ASN A 534 -0.95 9.13 20.53
C ASN A 534 0.17 9.87 21.28
N LYS A 535 0.72 10.95 20.72
CA LYS A 535 1.85 11.71 21.24
C LYS A 535 1.50 13.15 21.59
N ILE A 536 0.22 13.52 21.59
CA ILE A 536 -0.21 14.82 22.09
C ILE A 536 0.11 14.93 23.59
N ASN A 537 0.81 15.99 23.99
CA ASN A 537 1.10 16.28 25.39
C ASN A 537 -0.08 17.06 26.04
N ASN A 538 0.07 17.50 27.28
CA ASN A 538 -0.99 18.24 27.98
C ASN A 538 -1.39 19.55 27.28
N ASN A 539 -0.44 20.28 26.68
CA ASN A 539 -0.74 21.47 25.89
C ASN A 539 -1.47 21.10 24.60
N GLY A 540 -1.06 20.02 23.92
CA GLY A 540 -1.75 19.51 22.73
C GLY A 540 -3.20 19.09 23.02
N LYS A 541 -3.42 18.38 24.12
CA LYS A 541 -4.76 18.05 24.62
C LYS A 541 -5.59 19.31 24.88
N LYS A 542 -5.04 20.27 25.63
CA LYS A 542 -5.73 21.53 25.93
C LYS A 542 -6.03 22.35 24.68
N LEU A 543 -5.11 22.42 23.73
CA LEU A 543 -5.32 23.06 22.43
C LEU A 543 -6.48 22.41 21.67
N LEU A 544 -6.51 21.08 21.57
CA LEU A 544 -7.62 20.35 20.93
C LEU A 544 -8.95 20.63 21.62
N LEU A 545 -9.00 20.61 22.95
CA LEU A 545 -10.22 20.90 23.70
C LEU A 545 -10.68 22.36 23.56
N ASN A 546 -9.73 23.31 23.49
CA ASN A 546 -10.06 24.71 23.22
C ASN A 546 -10.58 24.88 21.78
N ILE A 547 -10.02 24.16 20.80
CA ILE A 547 -10.52 24.12 19.41
C ILE A 547 -11.96 23.59 19.40
N MET A 548 -12.22 22.44 20.04
CA MET A 548 -13.56 21.87 20.12
C MET A 548 -14.54 22.83 20.80
N SER A 549 -14.14 23.45 21.91
CA SER A 549 -14.98 24.45 22.60
C SER A 549 -15.27 25.67 21.73
N TYR A 550 -14.27 26.14 20.97
CA TYR A 550 -14.40 27.29 20.09
C TYR A 550 -15.34 26.99 18.90
N ILE A 551 -15.12 25.89 18.17
CA ILE A 551 -15.94 25.58 17.00
C ILE A 551 -17.38 25.23 17.38
N MET A 552 -17.60 24.63 18.55
CA MET A 552 -18.93 24.22 19.03
C MET A 552 -19.68 25.32 19.81
N GLY A 553 -19.02 26.42 20.18
CA GLY A 553 -19.63 27.52 20.94
C GLY A 553 -20.67 28.31 20.12
N THR A 554 -21.68 28.85 20.80
CA THR A 554 -22.86 29.52 20.19
C THR A 554 -22.64 30.96 19.70
N SER A 555 -21.43 31.50 19.86
CA SER A 555 -21.21 32.93 19.69
C SER A 555 -20.66 33.28 18.30
N SER A 556 -21.49 33.90 17.46
CA SER A 556 -21.07 34.86 16.42
C SER A 556 -20.29 36.08 16.98
N ALA A 557 -19.90 36.07 18.27
CA ALA A 557 -19.46 37.23 19.05
C ALA A 557 -17.96 37.21 19.42
N SER A 558 -17.16 36.41 18.73
CA SER A 558 -15.71 36.61 18.69
C SER A 558 -15.23 36.25 17.29
N THR A 559 -15.71 37.01 16.30
CA THR A 559 -15.07 37.04 14.99
C THR A 559 -13.65 37.53 15.23
N VAL A 560 -12.68 36.63 15.18
CA VAL A 560 -11.28 37.05 15.13
C VAL A 560 -11.13 37.80 13.82
N THR A 561 -10.81 39.09 13.90
CA THR A 561 -10.66 39.92 12.70
C THR A 561 -9.36 39.58 12.00
N LEU A 562 -9.36 39.71 10.67
CA LEU A 562 -8.12 39.59 9.90
C LEU A 562 -7.06 40.57 10.42
N PRO A 563 -5.77 40.18 10.42
CA PRO A 563 -4.68 41.07 10.79
C PRO A 563 -4.65 42.31 9.92
N ASN A 564 -4.35 43.47 10.52
CA ASN A 564 -4.12 44.68 9.75
C ASN A 564 -2.72 44.65 9.11
N LEU A 565 -2.69 44.51 7.78
CA LEU A 565 -1.45 44.42 7.00
C LEU A 565 -0.82 45.79 6.66
N GLN A 566 -1.17 46.85 7.39
CA GLN A 566 -0.63 48.19 7.13
C GLN A 566 0.79 48.38 7.68
N ILE A 567 1.59 49.17 6.95
CA ILE A 567 2.81 49.80 7.47
C ILE A 567 2.42 51.13 8.11
N ASN A 568 2.58 51.27 9.42
CA ASN A 568 2.29 52.50 10.16
C ASN A 568 3.48 53.47 10.17
N THR A 569 4.69 52.96 10.13
CA THR A 569 5.91 53.77 10.09
C THR A 569 6.89 53.15 9.12
N PHE A 570 7.49 54.00 8.30
CA PHE A 570 8.62 53.69 7.44
C PHE A 570 9.56 54.88 7.50
N SER A 571 10.79 54.66 7.95
CA SER A 571 11.78 55.72 8.10
C SER A 571 13.16 55.21 7.75
N ILE A 572 14.00 56.07 7.20
CA ILE A 572 15.40 55.74 6.89
C ILE A 572 16.26 56.83 7.52
N ASN A 573 17.28 56.45 8.29
CA ASN A 573 18.18 57.39 8.99
C ASN A 573 17.42 58.47 9.80
N GLY A 574 16.32 58.08 10.46
CA GLY A 574 15.47 58.97 11.26
C GLY A 574 14.53 59.90 10.47
N ARG A 575 14.55 59.86 9.13
CA ARG A 575 13.62 60.61 8.28
C ARG A 575 12.38 59.75 7.99
N ASN A 576 11.21 60.24 8.39
CA ASN A 576 9.93 59.57 8.10
C ASN A 576 9.55 59.72 6.63
N ALA A 577 9.04 58.64 6.04
CA ALA A 577 8.47 58.64 4.71
C ALA A 577 7.01 59.15 4.72
N TYR A 578 6.53 59.60 3.56
CA TYR A 578 5.10 59.76 3.28
C TYR A 578 4.50 58.39 2.94
N ILE A 579 3.42 58.01 3.63
CA ILE A 579 2.75 56.72 3.44
C ILE A 579 1.32 56.97 2.93
N ASP A 580 1.07 56.61 1.69
CA ASP A 580 -0.26 56.58 1.10
C ASP A 580 -0.85 55.18 1.25
N GLN A 581 -1.70 55.02 2.26
CA GLN A 581 -2.39 53.77 2.54
C GLN A 581 -3.37 53.39 1.43
N ALA A 582 -4.02 54.35 0.78
CA ALA A 582 -5.05 54.04 -0.21
C ALA A 582 -4.43 53.44 -1.49
N ASN A 583 -3.26 53.94 -1.89
CA ASN A 583 -2.57 53.50 -3.09
C ASN A 583 -1.41 52.52 -2.83
N ASN A 584 -1.19 52.14 -1.56
CA ASN A 584 -0.04 51.34 -1.12
C ASN A 584 1.29 51.88 -1.65
N ARG A 585 1.53 53.18 -1.44
CA ARG A 585 2.76 53.87 -1.86
C ARG A 585 3.48 54.42 -0.64
N ILE A 586 4.81 54.31 -0.66
CA ILE A 586 5.68 54.96 0.34
C ILE A 586 6.71 55.77 -0.44
N SER A 587 6.89 57.04 -0.08
CA SER A 587 7.87 57.90 -0.72
C SER A 587 8.72 58.66 0.30
N ILE A 588 10.01 58.78 0.00
CA ILE A 588 10.95 59.54 0.82
C ILE A 588 11.97 60.20 -0.09
N GLU A 589 12.18 61.50 0.13
CA GLU A 589 13.17 62.30 -0.59
C GLU A 589 14.33 62.65 0.33
N PHE A 590 15.53 62.35 -0.14
CA PHE A 590 16.81 62.64 0.50
C PHE A 590 17.50 63.83 -0.18
N PRO A 591 18.41 64.52 0.54
CA PRO A 591 19.27 65.54 -0.06
C PRO A 591 20.09 65.03 -1.23
N ALA A 592 20.51 65.95 -2.08
CA ALA A 592 21.23 65.61 -3.28
C ALA A 592 22.59 64.93 -2.98
N GLY A 593 22.95 63.89 -3.75
CA GLY A 593 24.18 63.12 -3.54
C GLY A 593 24.14 62.09 -2.41
N THR A 594 22.97 61.83 -1.82
CA THR A 594 22.81 60.71 -0.85
C THR A 594 23.01 59.37 -1.56
N ASP A 595 23.80 58.48 -0.97
CA ASP A 595 23.96 57.10 -1.44
C ASP A 595 22.70 56.28 -1.15
N LEU A 596 22.13 55.65 -2.19
CA LEU A 596 20.92 54.85 -2.11
C LEU A 596 21.17 53.33 -2.25
N HIS A 597 22.42 52.88 -2.35
CA HIS A 597 22.74 51.47 -2.66
C HIS A 597 22.47 50.48 -1.52
N ALA A 598 22.44 50.95 -0.27
CA ALA A 598 22.27 50.09 0.90
C ALA A 598 21.66 50.86 2.08
N LEU A 599 20.39 51.23 1.97
CA LEU A 599 19.66 51.89 3.04
C LEU A 599 18.93 50.86 3.91
N GLU A 600 18.90 51.07 5.22
CA GLU A 600 18.21 50.23 6.21
C GLU A 600 16.94 50.92 6.73
N PRO A 601 15.74 50.54 6.26
CA PRO A 601 14.52 51.17 6.73
C PRO A 601 14.06 50.61 8.08
N PHE A 602 13.70 51.50 8.98
CA PHE A 602 12.98 51.18 10.21
C PHE A 602 11.46 51.21 9.97
N ILE A 603 10.81 50.08 10.24
CA ILE A 603 9.43 49.77 9.90
C ILE A 603 8.63 49.39 11.16
N ILE A 604 7.44 49.98 11.33
CA ILE A 604 6.45 49.55 12.32
C ILE A 604 5.18 49.12 11.60
N LEU A 605 4.78 47.87 11.81
CA LEU A 605 3.55 47.29 11.27
C LEU A 605 2.36 47.57 12.20
N ALA A 606 1.16 47.68 11.63
CA ALA A 606 -0.06 47.89 12.41
C ALA A 606 -0.33 46.76 13.41
N ASP A 607 -0.06 45.52 13.01
CA ASP A 607 -0.23 44.31 13.83
C ASP A 607 1.08 43.51 13.93
N ALA A 608 2.15 44.12 14.42
CA ALA A 608 3.51 43.53 14.43
C ALA A 608 3.65 42.16 15.16
N GLN A 609 2.68 41.75 16.00
CA GLN A 609 2.66 40.42 16.62
C GLN A 609 2.08 39.33 15.72
N LYS A 610 1.35 39.72 14.67
CA LYS A 610 0.56 38.85 13.79
C LYS A 610 1.05 38.86 12.35
N THR A 611 1.88 39.83 11.99
CA THR A 611 2.33 40.07 10.62
C THR A 611 3.84 40.25 10.55
N PHE A 612 4.39 40.04 9.37
CA PHE A 612 5.79 40.26 9.02
C PHE A 612 5.87 41.01 7.70
N VAL A 613 7.03 41.61 7.42
CA VAL A 613 7.27 42.40 6.21
C VAL A 613 8.52 41.87 5.50
N ASN A 614 8.48 41.78 4.18
CA ASN A 614 9.64 41.46 3.35
C ASN A 614 9.81 42.54 2.26
N PRO A 615 10.98 43.18 2.09
CA PRO A 615 12.20 43.03 2.89
C PRO A 615 12.01 43.26 4.39
N ASP A 616 12.80 42.55 5.21
CA ASP A 616 12.72 42.59 6.67
C ASP A 616 13.02 44.00 7.22
N ASN A 617 12.50 44.30 8.39
CA ASN A 617 12.81 45.54 9.11
C ASN A 617 14.32 45.67 9.36
N ASN A 618 14.88 46.83 9.03
CA ASN A 618 16.32 47.13 9.05
C ASN A 618 17.18 46.30 8.08
N ALA A 619 16.59 45.60 7.11
CA ALA A 619 17.38 44.99 6.05
C ALA A 619 17.98 46.08 5.15
N ALA A 620 19.25 45.91 4.75
CA ALA A 620 19.89 46.78 3.77
C ALA A 620 19.29 46.52 2.38
N VAL A 621 18.80 47.59 1.74
CA VAL A 621 18.11 47.52 0.45
C VAL A 621 18.63 48.61 -0.49
N ASP A 622 18.82 48.24 -1.76
CA ASP A 622 19.19 49.17 -2.83
C ASP A 622 17.95 49.87 -3.40
N PHE A 623 17.95 51.20 -3.34
CA PHE A 623 16.87 52.04 -3.88
C PHE A 623 17.32 52.93 -5.05
N THR A 624 18.53 52.77 -5.59
CA THR A 624 19.08 53.63 -6.65
C THR A 624 18.19 53.75 -7.88
N ASN A 625 17.47 52.68 -8.24
CA ASN A 625 16.55 52.67 -9.38
C ASN A 625 15.06 52.74 -8.96
N SER A 626 14.77 53.02 -7.69
CA SER A 626 13.42 52.91 -7.14
C SER A 626 12.40 53.90 -7.74
N TYR A 627 12.87 54.99 -8.36
CA TYR A 627 12.01 55.91 -9.12
C TYR A 627 11.43 55.26 -10.39
N ALA A 628 12.23 54.47 -11.11
CA ALA A 628 11.80 53.80 -12.34
C ALA A 628 11.14 52.44 -12.04
N VAL A 629 11.68 51.71 -11.05
CA VAL A 629 11.19 50.40 -10.62
C VAL A 629 11.08 50.41 -9.08
N PRO A 630 9.91 50.76 -8.51
CA PRO A 630 9.72 50.82 -7.07
C PRO A 630 10.10 49.52 -6.38
N VAL A 631 10.68 49.62 -5.19
CA VAL A 631 11.00 48.45 -4.37
C VAL A 631 9.74 47.99 -3.66
N GLU A 632 9.39 46.71 -3.80
CA GLU A 632 8.19 46.14 -3.18
C GLU A 632 8.45 45.70 -1.74
N TYR A 633 7.62 46.19 -0.81
CA TYR A 633 7.55 45.72 0.57
C TYR A 633 6.23 44.99 0.78
N THR A 634 6.29 43.68 1.02
CA THR A 634 5.12 42.83 1.23
C THR A 634 4.90 42.60 2.72
N VAL A 635 3.79 43.11 3.26
CA VAL A 635 3.31 42.77 4.60
C VAL A 635 2.38 41.57 4.51
N THR A 636 2.58 40.57 5.36
CA THR A 636 1.82 39.31 5.30
C THR A 636 1.60 38.68 6.68
N ASP A 637 0.52 37.93 6.83
CA ASP A 637 0.23 37.07 7.99
C ASP A 637 0.48 35.58 7.70
N MET A 638 1.27 35.28 6.65
CA MET A 638 1.47 33.98 5.96
C MET A 638 0.49 33.67 4.83
N ILE A 639 -0.72 34.23 4.85
CA ILE A 639 -1.79 33.87 3.92
C ILE A 639 -2.24 35.09 3.12
N ASN A 640 -2.60 36.15 3.83
CA ASN A 640 -3.02 37.43 3.28
C ASN A 640 -1.79 38.31 3.08
N THR A 641 -1.76 39.07 1.97
CA THR A 641 -0.65 39.94 1.63
C THR A 641 -1.12 41.35 1.29
N ARG A 642 -0.30 42.34 1.61
CA ARG A 642 -0.42 43.73 1.16
C ARG A 642 0.94 44.21 0.69
N VAL A 643 1.02 44.65 -0.56
CA VAL A 643 2.27 45.08 -1.19
C VAL A 643 2.31 46.60 -1.28
N TYR A 644 3.35 47.20 -0.70
CA TYR A 644 3.68 48.61 -0.83
C TYR A 644 4.76 48.80 -1.88
N GLN A 645 4.59 49.78 -2.77
CA GLN A 645 5.63 50.22 -3.68
C GLN A 645 6.36 51.41 -3.08
N VAL A 646 7.64 51.23 -2.80
CA VAL A 646 8.50 52.18 -2.10
C VAL A 646 9.43 52.87 -3.08
N VAL A 647 9.40 54.20 -3.07
CA VAL A 647 10.24 55.06 -3.90
C VAL A 647 11.10 55.95 -3.00
N VAL A 648 12.41 55.81 -3.12
CA VAL A 648 13.40 56.67 -2.44
C VAL A 648 14.13 57.46 -3.51
N THR A 649 14.05 58.79 -3.43
CA THR A 649 14.76 59.66 -4.37
C THR A 649 15.86 60.42 -3.64
N ALA A 650 16.99 60.58 -4.31
CA ALA A 650 17.99 61.59 -3.98
C ALA A 650 18.34 62.26 -5.32
N PRO A 651 18.10 63.57 -5.47
CA PRO A 651 18.54 64.26 -6.66
C PRO A 651 20.07 64.13 -6.80
N THR A 652 20.59 64.11 -8.02
CA THR A 652 22.04 64.24 -8.20
C THR A 652 22.43 65.64 -7.73
N ALA A 653 23.48 65.75 -6.91
CA ALA A 653 24.04 67.07 -6.60
C ALA A 653 24.45 67.73 -7.92
N LEU A 654 23.99 68.96 -8.16
CA LEU A 654 24.49 69.72 -9.31
C LEU A 654 26.00 69.86 -9.12
N ARG A 655 26.78 69.32 -10.07
CA ARG A 655 28.23 69.59 -10.11
C ARG A 655 28.43 71.05 -10.52
N ASP A 656 29.53 71.67 -10.10
CA ASP A 656 29.98 72.90 -10.73
C ASP A 656 30.27 72.63 -12.22
N VAL A 657 29.70 73.44 -13.11
CA VAL A 657 30.14 73.48 -14.51
C VAL A 657 31.55 74.05 -14.53
N ASN A 658 32.48 73.36 -15.19
CA ASN A 658 33.88 73.79 -15.31
C ASN A 658 34.30 73.90 -16.78
N ASP A 659 35.50 74.44 -17.03
CA ASP A 659 36.04 74.60 -18.39
C ASP A 659 36.05 73.29 -19.20
N ALA A 660 36.13 72.12 -18.54
CA ALA A 660 36.10 70.83 -19.23
C ALA A 660 34.71 70.43 -19.73
N ASP A 661 33.63 71.04 -19.24
CA ASP A 661 32.27 70.89 -19.75
C ASP A 661 31.98 71.85 -20.93
N GLY A 662 32.97 72.66 -21.33
CA GLY A 662 32.86 73.62 -22.43
C GLY A 662 31.97 74.81 -22.12
N ILE A 663 31.66 75.08 -20.85
CA ILE A 663 30.99 76.32 -20.42
C ILE A 663 31.86 77.03 -19.39
N TRP A 664 32.18 78.28 -19.68
CA TRP A 664 33.00 79.15 -18.83
C TRP A 664 32.66 80.62 -19.08
N TYR A 665 33.11 81.52 -18.21
CA TYR A 665 32.76 82.95 -18.28
C TYR A 665 34.01 83.82 -18.19
N ASP A 666 34.21 84.68 -19.19
CA ASP A 666 35.42 85.52 -19.32
C ASP A 666 35.27 86.93 -18.69
N GLY A 667 34.11 87.23 -18.10
CA GLY A 667 33.75 88.56 -17.59
C GLY A 667 32.86 89.38 -18.54
N ILE A 668 32.66 88.93 -19.78
CA ILE A 668 31.85 89.61 -20.81
C ILE A 668 30.87 88.62 -21.45
N THR A 669 31.32 87.43 -21.82
CA THR A 669 30.58 86.40 -22.54
C THR A 669 30.60 85.10 -21.75
N ILE A 670 29.45 84.43 -21.69
CA ILE A 670 29.39 83.03 -21.27
C ILE A 670 29.70 82.20 -22.52
N HIS A 671 30.86 81.56 -22.55
CA HIS A 671 31.21 80.63 -23.61
C HIS A 671 30.47 79.31 -23.41
N ASN A 672 30.01 78.72 -24.50
CA ASN A 672 29.33 77.43 -24.54
C ASN A 672 29.82 76.64 -25.75
N ASP A 673 31.12 76.31 -25.70
CA ASP A 673 31.88 75.64 -26.75
C ASP A 673 31.32 74.24 -27.08
N SER A 674 30.61 73.63 -26.12
CA SER A 674 29.99 72.31 -26.26
C SER A 674 28.54 72.35 -26.75
N HIS A 675 27.98 73.53 -27.02
CA HIS A 675 26.61 73.74 -27.51
C HIS A 675 25.50 73.07 -26.68
N ILE A 676 25.71 72.92 -25.37
CA ILE A 676 24.73 72.28 -24.48
C ILE A 676 23.64 73.28 -24.07
N MET A 677 22.40 72.80 -23.88
CA MET A 677 21.31 73.67 -23.45
C MET A 677 21.54 74.18 -22.02
N ALA A 678 21.62 75.50 -21.87
CA ALA A 678 21.90 76.19 -20.62
C ALA A 678 20.85 77.26 -20.32
N TYR A 679 20.64 77.53 -19.04
CA TYR A 679 19.64 78.44 -18.50
C TYR A 679 20.33 79.46 -17.60
N LEU A 680 20.10 80.76 -17.85
CA LEU A 680 20.63 81.84 -17.01
C LEU A 680 19.57 82.28 -15.99
N TYR A 681 19.96 82.41 -14.73
CA TYR A 681 19.12 82.88 -13.64
C TYR A 681 19.74 84.12 -12.98
N ASN A 682 18.90 85.10 -12.63
CA ASN A 682 19.33 86.25 -11.83
C ASN A 682 19.49 85.89 -10.34
N ALA A 683 19.98 86.83 -9.53
CA ALA A 683 20.15 86.66 -8.08
C ALA A 683 18.85 86.38 -7.30
N ALA A 684 17.68 86.65 -7.89
CA ALA A 684 16.37 86.33 -7.32
C ALA A 684 15.86 84.92 -7.74
N GLY A 685 16.67 84.13 -8.46
CA GLY A 685 16.31 82.79 -8.92
C GLY A 685 15.36 82.76 -10.13
N GLN A 686 15.13 83.90 -10.80
CA GLN A 686 14.28 83.96 -11.98
C GLN A 686 15.10 83.63 -13.23
N ARG A 687 14.58 82.76 -14.10
CA ARG A 687 15.22 82.44 -15.39
C ARG A 687 15.08 83.63 -16.34
N ILE A 688 16.19 84.17 -16.80
CA ILE A 688 16.25 85.37 -17.65
C ILE A 688 16.74 85.09 -19.07
N ALA A 689 17.40 83.96 -19.32
CA ALA A 689 17.79 83.55 -20.67
C ALA A 689 17.86 82.02 -20.81
N VAL A 690 17.77 81.54 -22.05
CA VAL A 690 18.01 80.15 -22.46
C VAL A 690 18.91 80.19 -23.69
N PHE A 691 20.00 79.44 -23.68
CA PHE A 691 21.00 79.49 -24.75
C PHE A 691 21.67 78.13 -24.94
N ASN A 692 22.13 77.86 -26.16
CA ASN A 692 22.88 76.66 -26.56
C ASN A 692 24.12 76.99 -27.41
N SER A 693 24.59 78.24 -27.31
CA SER A 693 25.81 78.80 -27.90
C SER A 693 26.31 79.89 -26.96
N ASP A 694 27.44 80.51 -27.29
CA ASP A 694 27.96 81.66 -26.54
C ASP A 694 26.86 82.71 -26.30
N HIS A 695 26.81 83.22 -25.07
CA HIS A 695 25.79 84.15 -24.62
C HIS A 695 26.43 85.42 -24.07
N ASP A 696 26.18 86.54 -24.75
CA ASP A 696 26.69 87.85 -24.39
C ASP A 696 26.01 88.37 -23.12
N MET A 697 26.82 88.70 -22.10
CA MET A 697 26.33 89.22 -20.83
C MET A 697 26.31 90.75 -20.76
N THR A 698 26.76 91.48 -21.80
CA THR A 698 26.89 92.94 -21.78
C THR A 698 25.58 93.68 -21.51
N ALA A 699 24.45 93.14 -21.99
CA ALA A 699 23.12 93.73 -21.86
C ALA A 699 22.48 93.55 -20.46
N TYR A 700 23.04 92.68 -19.61
CA TYR A 700 22.51 92.46 -18.26
C TYR A 700 23.07 93.49 -17.27
N PRO A 701 22.49 93.70 -16.08
CA PRO A 701 23.13 94.51 -15.02
C PRO A 701 24.36 93.82 -14.41
N ARG A 702 25.23 94.57 -13.73
CA ARG A 702 26.28 93.97 -12.87
C ARG A 702 25.64 93.25 -11.69
N GLY A 703 26.16 92.08 -11.33
CA GLY A 703 25.56 91.25 -10.29
C GLY A 703 25.91 89.76 -10.39
N ILE A 704 25.28 88.99 -9.51
CA ILE A 704 25.44 87.54 -9.43
C ILE A 704 24.41 86.86 -10.34
N TYR A 705 24.89 85.91 -11.14
CA TYR A 705 24.04 85.06 -11.97
C TYR A 705 24.37 83.59 -11.74
N MET A 706 23.39 82.72 -11.96
CA MET A 706 23.60 81.28 -12.00
C MET A 706 23.29 80.77 -13.40
N ILE A 707 24.25 80.05 -13.98
CA ILE A 707 24.04 79.25 -15.18
C ILE A 707 23.68 77.86 -14.70
N ALA A 708 22.63 77.25 -15.23
CA ALA A 708 22.30 75.85 -14.96
C ALA A 708 22.13 75.08 -16.27
N THR A 709 22.63 73.85 -16.30
CA THR A 709 22.35 72.86 -17.34
C THR A 709 21.46 71.77 -16.76
N ALA A 710 21.21 70.68 -17.51
CA ALA A 710 20.44 69.56 -17.00
C ALA A 710 21.04 68.94 -15.72
N ASN A 711 22.37 68.96 -15.57
CA ASN A 711 23.08 68.18 -14.56
C ASN A 711 24.11 68.98 -13.73
N ALA A 712 24.27 70.29 -13.99
CA ALA A 712 25.31 71.11 -13.37
C ALA A 712 24.91 72.59 -13.27
N SER A 713 25.60 73.36 -12.43
CA SER A 713 25.42 74.82 -12.35
C SER A 713 26.74 75.58 -12.18
N LEU A 714 26.82 76.83 -12.63
CA LEU A 714 27.96 77.72 -12.40
C LEU A 714 27.47 79.08 -11.94
N LYS A 715 27.99 79.51 -10.79
CA LYS A 715 27.79 80.88 -10.30
C LYS A 715 28.82 81.79 -10.93
N ILE A 716 28.37 82.84 -11.60
CA ILE A 716 29.23 83.87 -12.18
C ILE A 716 28.96 85.23 -11.53
N VAL A 717 29.96 86.10 -11.55
CA VAL A 717 29.85 87.49 -11.09
C VAL A 717 30.26 88.39 -12.24
N ARG A 718 29.34 89.23 -12.69
CA ARG A 718 29.59 90.24 -13.73
C ARG A 718 29.81 91.64 -13.17
#